data_AF-A0A971UXH0-F1
#
_entry.id   AF-A0A971UXH0-F1
#
_cell.length_a   1.000
_cell.length_b   1.000
_cell.length_c   1.000
_cell.angle_alpha   90.00
_cell.angle_beta   90.00
_cell.angle_gamma   90.00
#
_symmetry.space_group_name_H-M   'P 1'
#
loop_
_entity.id
_entity.type
_entity.pdbx_description
1 polymer ?
#
loop_
_entity_poly.entity_id
_entity_poly.type
_entity_poly.pdbx_seq_one_letter_code
_entity_poly.pdbx_strand_id
1 'polypeptide(L)'
;MKERLSEYNQKRNFEKTAEPEGIQASSDGQLRFVVQHHIASRDHFDFRLEWNGVLLSWAVPKGPSYNPREKRLAVKVEDHPLEYRNFEGTIPKGEYGGGTVMLWDEGTWEPYGNVEEGLNEGVLKFELKGRRLKGKWALIRLKGKAGESKDNWLLLKEKDEFAKTEAGISEFTTSVRTGRTMAEIEAGKDENFIRNPFDITDVQLAKPVSRIPDGDDWIFEMKYDGYRILAFVEGNNVRLVSRNGNDYTERFFAVSNSLIEFASGKSMVLDGEMTVIDETGKTDFQSLQNYLKNPGGQKLTYIVFDLLALDGEDLRNKPLIKRKEILEELMKDAPGNLYYSRHVKGNGKVCFIAACDAGMEGIIGKKADSVYSGGRNGDWIKLKCDKRQEFVIGGYTVSDKKARGISSILLGIYEGNDLIYVGRAGTGFNKRNTEQLLTKFGPLTIKDPVFMNPPRERSNEKIIWLEPKLAAEIKFAEWTEDNQLRQASFKGLREDKNPKDIRREFTAGESEKHVEYNENNGNLIIGGVNISNPDKVIFDDPRITKEDVVRYYEKVSERMLPYVERRLLSIVRCPKGVAQTCFYKKHPGPGSRGIITMPVFNGTGETEEYFYIADKTGLISEAQMGTLEFHTWGSRVDQLEKPDMMVFDLDPDEGMDIEKVRQGVRDLKSILSELSLVSYLKTSGGKGYHVVVPLKPSVSWDTFHDFARKVAEVMEQKWPDRYTSNVRKTKRSGKIFIDWIRNVRGATSIAPYSLRARKGAMVSMPISWDELDTIAPDDIDMEKALMRIHDNDPWKDFFNVEQMLK
;
A
#
# COMPACT_ATOMS: atom_id res chain seq x y z
N MET A 1 1.75 16.39 -44.71
CA MET A 1 2.16 16.93 -43.40
C MET A 1 3.43 16.28 -42.82
N LYS A 2 4.15 15.42 -43.56
CA LYS A 2 5.61 15.32 -43.43
C LYS A 2 6.21 16.57 -44.10
N GLU A 3 7.15 17.29 -43.48
CA GLU A 3 8.36 17.85 -44.15
C GLU A 3 9.11 19.01 -43.47
N ARG A 4 8.67 19.63 -42.35
CA ARG A 4 9.45 20.76 -41.76
C ARG A 4 10.86 20.40 -41.27
N LEU A 5 11.07 19.15 -40.83
CA LEU A 5 12.38 18.66 -40.35
C LEU A 5 13.14 17.82 -41.39
N SER A 6 12.66 17.75 -42.63
CA SER A 6 13.27 16.93 -43.68
C SER A 6 14.69 17.39 -44.01
N GLU A 7 14.88 18.70 -44.18
CA GLU A 7 16.20 19.28 -44.45
C GLU A 7 17.17 19.07 -43.26
N TYR A 8 16.67 19.18 -42.03
CA TYR A 8 17.46 18.89 -40.83
C TYR A 8 17.96 17.44 -40.84
N ASN A 9 17.06 16.47 -41.03
CA ASN A 9 17.40 15.04 -41.03
C ASN A 9 18.35 14.65 -42.16
N GLN A 10 18.20 15.23 -43.36
CA GLN A 10 19.09 14.94 -44.50
C GLN A 10 20.52 15.43 -44.29
N LYS A 11 20.73 16.45 -43.47
CA LYS A 11 22.06 17.04 -43.21
C LYS A 11 22.85 16.32 -42.12
N ARG A 12 22.24 15.41 -41.34
CA ARG A 12 22.88 14.75 -40.19
C ARG A 12 23.04 13.25 -40.42
N ASN A 13 24.12 12.70 -39.86
CA ASN A 13 24.27 11.26 -39.68
C ASN A 13 24.17 10.91 -38.18
N PHE A 14 23.00 10.48 -37.74
CA PHE A 14 22.69 10.17 -36.34
C PHE A 14 23.43 8.94 -35.78
N GLU A 15 24.13 8.16 -36.62
CA GLU A 15 25.05 7.12 -36.14
C GLU A 15 26.39 7.70 -35.65
N LYS A 16 26.68 8.97 -35.99
CA LYS A 16 27.95 9.65 -35.66
C LYS A 16 27.77 10.85 -34.76
N THR A 17 26.73 11.67 -35.01
CA THR A 17 26.43 12.83 -34.18
C THR A 17 25.56 12.43 -32.98
N ALA A 18 25.77 13.09 -31.84
CA ALA A 18 24.91 12.96 -30.66
C ALA A 18 23.70 13.92 -30.71
N GLU A 19 23.52 14.63 -31.83
CA GLU A 19 22.35 15.48 -32.06
C GLU A 19 21.07 14.63 -32.17
N PRO A 20 19.92 15.12 -31.66
CA PRO A 20 18.66 14.38 -31.70
C PRO A 20 18.09 14.25 -33.11
N GLU A 21 17.39 13.15 -33.37
CA GLU A 21 16.68 12.92 -34.63
C GLU A 21 15.50 13.89 -34.79
N GLY A 22 15.25 14.34 -36.02
CA GLY A 22 14.21 15.33 -36.32
C GLY A 22 12.80 14.75 -36.29
N ILE A 23 12.24 14.62 -35.08
CA ILE A 23 10.84 14.23 -34.85
C ILE A 23 10.01 15.49 -34.53
N GLN A 24 8.87 15.66 -35.19
CA GLN A 24 7.98 16.78 -34.93
C GLN A 24 7.13 16.48 -33.68
N ALA A 25 7.17 17.38 -32.69
CA ALA A 25 6.42 17.26 -31.45
C ALA A 25 5.26 18.29 -31.39
N SER A 26 4.26 18.03 -30.55
CA SER A 26 3.20 19.00 -30.23
C SER A 26 3.73 20.07 -29.27
N SER A 27 3.35 21.33 -29.49
CA SER A 27 3.69 22.43 -28.58
C SER A 27 2.67 22.46 -27.42
N ASP A 28 3.16 22.37 -26.18
CA ASP A 28 2.35 22.13 -24.97
C ASP A 28 2.13 23.39 -24.11
N GLY A 29 1.98 24.58 -24.72
CA GLY A 29 1.59 25.80 -24.02
C GLY A 29 2.49 27.00 -24.28
N GLN A 30 3.31 27.39 -23.29
CA GLN A 30 4.15 28.59 -23.37
C GLN A 30 5.34 28.37 -24.32
N LEU A 31 5.51 29.27 -25.29
CA LEU A 31 6.55 29.16 -26.31
C LEU A 31 7.94 29.36 -25.69
N ARG A 32 8.90 28.54 -26.11
CA ARG A 32 10.25 28.50 -25.54
C ARG A 32 11.29 29.01 -26.51
N PHE A 33 12.40 29.51 -25.98
CA PHE A 33 13.55 29.86 -26.78
C PHE A 33 14.82 29.27 -26.18
N VAL A 34 15.83 29.15 -27.02
CA VAL A 34 17.17 28.75 -26.63
C VAL A 34 18.18 29.56 -27.45
N VAL A 35 19.32 29.85 -26.84
CA VAL A 35 20.50 30.39 -27.49
C VAL A 35 21.66 29.45 -27.23
N GLN A 36 22.27 28.94 -28.30
CA GLN A 36 23.44 28.08 -28.21
C GLN A 36 24.66 28.84 -28.71
N HIS A 37 25.74 28.88 -27.92
CA HIS A 37 27.03 29.41 -28.38
C HIS A 37 27.78 28.28 -29.08
N HIS A 38 28.13 28.47 -30.35
CA HIS A 38 28.64 27.44 -31.23
C HIS A 38 29.99 27.84 -31.83
N ILE A 39 31.06 27.19 -31.37
CA ILE A 39 32.40 27.28 -31.96
C ILE A 39 32.52 26.19 -33.03
N ALA A 40 32.00 26.48 -34.21
CA ALA A 40 32.16 25.68 -35.43
C ALA A 40 33.36 26.18 -36.24
N SER A 41 33.32 26.03 -37.57
CA SER A 41 34.25 26.73 -38.48
C SER A 41 34.28 28.25 -38.27
N ARG A 42 33.20 28.83 -37.73
CA ARG A 42 33.09 30.21 -37.28
C ARG A 42 32.35 30.25 -35.95
N ASP A 43 32.82 31.09 -35.04
CA ASP A 43 32.13 31.40 -33.79
C ASP A 43 30.82 32.15 -34.07
N HIS A 44 29.71 31.66 -33.52
CA HIS A 44 28.38 32.27 -33.63
C HIS A 44 27.45 31.81 -32.51
N PHE A 45 26.31 32.47 -32.38
CA PHE A 45 25.24 32.10 -31.46
C PHE A 45 24.00 31.69 -32.24
N ASP A 46 23.55 30.47 -32.09
CA ASP A 46 22.30 30.00 -32.68
C ASP A 46 21.13 30.45 -31.80
N PHE A 47 20.39 31.45 -32.28
CA PHE A 47 19.17 31.95 -31.66
C PHE A 47 17.96 31.19 -32.20
N ARG A 48 17.17 30.58 -31.32
CA ARG A 48 16.08 29.70 -31.74
C ARG A 48 14.79 29.96 -30.98
N LEU A 49 13.68 30.02 -31.71
CA LEU A 49 12.32 30.23 -31.19
C LEU A 49 11.44 29.02 -31.49
N GLU A 50 10.82 28.44 -30.46
CA GLU A 50 9.80 27.41 -30.64
C GLU A 50 8.56 27.99 -31.33
N TRP A 51 8.14 27.38 -32.44
CA TRP A 51 6.90 27.71 -33.12
C TRP A 51 6.39 26.51 -33.94
N ASN A 52 5.10 26.18 -33.83
CA ASN A 52 4.44 25.13 -34.63
C ASN A 52 5.18 23.75 -34.60
N GLY A 53 5.68 23.37 -33.42
CA GLY A 53 6.30 22.07 -33.17
C GLY A 53 7.74 21.92 -33.64
N VAL A 54 8.41 23.03 -34.00
CA VAL A 54 9.84 23.08 -34.39
C VAL A 54 10.52 24.31 -33.78
N LEU A 55 11.86 24.35 -33.84
CA LEU A 55 12.67 25.51 -33.49
C LEU A 55 13.05 26.28 -34.76
N LEU A 56 12.44 27.44 -34.95
CA LEU A 56 12.87 28.42 -35.96
C LEU A 56 14.25 28.94 -35.56
N SER A 57 15.22 28.90 -36.48
CA SER A 57 16.63 29.02 -36.11
C SER A 57 17.40 30.07 -36.92
N TRP A 58 18.22 30.87 -36.23
CA TRP A 58 19.10 31.88 -36.83
C TRP A 58 20.50 31.84 -36.23
N ALA A 59 21.52 31.77 -37.08
CA ALA A 59 22.91 31.93 -36.68
C ALA A 59 23.26 33.43 -36.54
N VAL A 60 23.69 33.85 -35.35
CA VAL A 60 24.02 35.24 -34.99
C VAL A 60 25.53 35.35 -34.70
N PRO A 61 26.37 35.74 -35.69
CA PRO A 61 27.84 35.65 -35.56
C PRO A 61 28.47 36.47 -34.42
N LYS A 62 27.85 37.59 -34.05
CA LYS A 62 28.33 38.45 -32.95
C LYS A 62 27.54 38.30 -31.66
N GLY A 63 26.68 37.28 -31.59
CA GLY A 63 25.73 37.08 -30.50
C GLY A 63 24.66 38.17 -30.38
N PRO A 64 23.74 38.04 -29.42
CA PRO A 64 22.79 39.09 -29.08
C PRO A 64 23.50 40.34 -28.52
N SER A 65 22.77 41.44 -28.35
CA SER A 65 23.29 42.68 -27.75
C SER A 65 22.23 43.30 -26.88
N TYR A 66 22.56 43.63 -25.62
CA TYR A 66 21.66 44.41 -24.77
C TYR A 66 21.58 45.89 -25.19
N ASN A 67 22.43 46.34 -26.12
CA ASN A 67 22.44 47.72 -26.62
C ASN A 67 21.43 47.89 -27.77
N PRO A 68 20.36 48.68 -27.61
CA PRO A 68 19.36 48.89 -28.67
C PRO A 68 19.89 49.58 -29.94
N ARG A 69 21.11 50.14 -29.89
CA ARG A 69 21.77 50.76 -31.05
C ARG A 69 22.52 49.75 -31.92
N GLU A 70 22.77 48.55 -31.43
CA GLU A 70 23.49 47.49 -32.15
C GLU A 70 22.52 46.58 -32.90
N LYS A 71 22.67 46.50 -34.23
CA LYS A 71 21.90 45.58 -35.07
C LYS A 71 22.73 44.32 -35.30
N ARG A 72 22.27 43.17 -34.83
CA ARG A 72 23.00 41.89 -34.95
C ARG A 72 22.50 41.13 -36.18
N LEU A 73 23.40 40.81 -37.11
CA LEU A 73 23.07 39.94 -38.24
C LEU A 73 22.64 38.56 -37.71
N ALA A 74 21.50 38.08 -38.19
CA ALA A 74 20.90 36.79 -37.84
C ALA A 74 20.58 36.05 -39.16
N VAL A 75 21.36 35.05 -39.52
CA VAL A 75 21.20 34.30 -40.77
C VAL A 75 20.25 33.13 -40.52
N LYS A 76 19.10 33.08 -41.21
CA LYS A 76 18.15 31.98 -41.02
C LYS A 76 18.76 30.66 -41.52
N VAL A 77 18.63 29.60 -40.73
CA VAL A 77 19.05 28.22 -41.06
C VAL A 77 17.83 27.30 -41.04
N GLU A 78 18.02 26.00 -41.30
CA GLU A 78 16.91 25.03 -41.25
C GLU A 78 16.24 24.98 -39.87
N ASP A 79 14.98 24.57 -39.85
CA ASP A 79 14.25 24.35 -38.60
C ASP A 79 14.83 23.13 -37.86
N HIS A 80 14.88 23.19 -36.54
CA HIS A 80 15.43 22.11 -35.70
C HIS A 80 14.32 21.42 -34.89
N PRO A 81 14.47 20.15 -34.49
CA PRO A 81 13.52 19.49 -33.60
C PRO A 81 13.49 20.19 -32.23
N LEU A 82 12.36 20.15 -31.53
CA LEU A 82 12.23 20.76 -30.20
C LEU A 82 13.24 20.21 -29.21
N GLU A 83 13.58 18.92 -29.29
CA GLU A 83 14.58 18.27 -28.45
C GLU A 83 15.98 18.88 -28.61
N TYR A 84 16.30 19.46 -29.77
CA TYR A 84 17.60 20.08 -30.03
C TYR A 84 17.92 21.22 -29.07
N ARG A 85 16.90 21.86 -28.50
CA ARG A 85 17.08 22.90 -27.48
C ARG A 85 17.84 22.41 -26.24
N ASN A 86 17.92 21.10 -26.04
CA ASN A 86 18.62 20.48 -24.92
C ASN A 86 20.04 20.05 -25.28
N PHE A 87 20.44 20.16 -26.56
CA PHE A 87 21.74 19.69 -27.02
C PHE A 87 22.88 20.62 -26.56
N GLU A 88 23.86 20.01 -25.91
CA GLU A 88 25.15 20.59 -25.53
C GLU A 88 26.22 19.51 -25.69
N GLY A 89 27.31 19.82 -26.38
CA GLY A 89 28.36 18.83 -26.65
C GLY A 89 29.22 19.18 -27.85
N THR A 90 29.98 18.20 -28.33
CA THR A 90 30.84 18.34 -29.51
C THR A 90 30.28 17.56 -30.68
N ILE A 91 29.96 18.25 -31.77
CA ILE A 91 29.60 17.66 -33.05
C ILE A 91 30.90 17.23 -33.75
N PRO A 92 31.05 15.95 -34.16
CA PRO A 92 32.30 15.44 -34.73
C PRO A 92 32.82 16.27 -35.90
N LYS A 93 34.14 16.43 -35.99
CA LYS A 93 34.79 17.10 -37.12
C LYS A 93 34.46 16.37 -38.43
N GLY A 94 33.98 17.11 -39.43
CA GLY A 94 33.57 16.58 -40.73
C GLY A 94 32.07 16.36 -40.88
N GLU A 95 31.31 16.34 -39.78
CA GLU A 95 29.85 16.37 -39.81
C GLU A 95 29.32 17.80 -40.04
N TYR A 96 28.08 17.93 -40.51
CA TYR A 96 27.46 19.23 -40.73
C TYR A 96 27.33 19.98 -39.40
N GLY A 97 27.90 21.19 -39.33
CA GLY A 97 27.94 21.94 -38.08
C GLY A 97 28.99 21.45 -37.08
N GLY A 98 30.00 20.67 -37.50
CA GLY A 98 31.07 20.20 -36.62
C GLY A 98 31.73 21.33 -35.80
N GLY A 99 31.78 21.13 -34.49
CA GLY A 99 32.15 22.15 -33.51
C GLY A 99 31.65 21.86 -32.11
N THR A 100 32.00 22.72 -31.17
CA THR A 100 31.53 22.65 -29.78
C THR A 100 30.32 23.57 -29.60
N VAL A 101 29.24 23.04 -29.02
CA VAL A 101 27.98 23.72 -28.76
C VAL A 101 27.76 23.81 -27.26
N MET A 102 27.57 25.03 -26.75
CA MET A 102 27.20 25.35 -25.37
C MET A 102 25.78 25.90 -25.31
N LEU A 103 24.98 25.47 -24.33
CA LEU A 103 23.72 26.12 -24.02
C LEU A 103 24.01 27.46 -23.33
N TRP A 104 23.88 28.55 -24.08
CA TRP A 104 24.23 29.89 -23.62
C TRP A 104 23.04 30.61 -22.98
N ASP A 105 21.81 30.40 -23.42
CA ASP A 105 20.63 30.92 -22.72
C ASP A 105 19.41 30.09 -23.05
N GLU A 106 18.39 30.17 -22.20
CA GLU A 106 17.11 29.53 -22.42
C GLU A 106 16.02 30.25 -21.61
N GLY A 107 14.78 30.07 -22.04
CA GLY A 107 13.62 30.55 -21.31
C GLY A 107 12.35 30.49 -22.15
N THR A 108 11.41 31.37 -21.85
CA THR A 108 10.16 31.51 -22.59
C THR A 108 10.13 32.79 -23.41
N TRP A 109 9.34 32.79 -24.48
CA TRP A 109 9.14 33.96 -25.33
C TRP A 109 7.66 34.21 -25.62
N GLU A 110 7.30 35.48 -25.77
CA GLU A 110 5.94 35.92 -26.04
C GLU A 110 5.91 36.80 -27.28
N PRO A 111 5.28 36.37 -28.39
CA PRO A 111 5.17 37.18 -29.60
C PRO A 111 4.24 38.38 -29.41
N TYR A 112 4.63 39.52 -29.96
CA TYR A 112 3.77 40.68 -30.12
C TYR A 112 3.07 40.59 -31.47
N GLY A 113 1.95 39.86 -31.52
CA GLY A 113 1.13 39.66 -32.73
C GLY A 113 1.19 38.25 -33.28
N ASN A 114 0.71 38.07 -34.52
CA ASN A 114 0.69 36.78 -35.20
C ASN A 114 2.09 36.44 -35.74
N VAL A 115 2.62 35.29 -35.34
CA VAL A 115 3.99 34.87 -35.71
C VAL A 115 4.10 34.53 -37.19
N GLU A 116 3.10 33.87 -37.80
CA GLU A 116 3.15 33.51 -39.22
C GLU A 116 3.09 34.77 -40.10
N GLU A 117 2.27 35.76 -39.73
CA GLU A 117 2.24 37.07 -40.40
C GLU A 117 3.57 37.79 -40.23
N GLY A 118 4.12 37.88 -39.01
CA GLY A 118 5.40 38.53 -38.76
C GLY A 118 6.58 37.86 -39.48
N LEU A 119 6.56 36.52 -39.60
CA LEU A 119 7.52 35.79 -40.42
C LEU A 119 7.38 36.18 -41.89
N ASN A 120 6.16 36.20 -42.45
CA ASN A 120 5.92 36.53 -43.86
C ASN A 120 6.26 37.99 -44.19
N GLU A 121 5.88 38.93 -43.34
CA GLU A 121 6.16 40.36 -43.49
C GLU A 121 7.63 40.71 -43.22
N GLY A 122 8.35 39.83 -42.53
CA GLY A 122 9.76 40.01 -42.19
C GLY A 122 9.97 40.89 -40.97
N VAL A 123 8.99 41.00 -40.06
CA VAL A 123 9.12 41.70 -38.78
C VAL A 123 8.45 40.87 -37.70
N LEU A 124 9.25 40.33 -36.78
CA LEU A 124 8.76 39.58 -35.64
C LEU A 124 9.22 40.27 -34.35
N LYS A 125 8.28 40.82 -33.59
CA LYS A 125 8.55 41.44 -32.29
C LYS A 125 8.10 40.50 -31.17
N PHE A 126 8.86 40.47 -30.09
CA PHE A 126 8.58 39.55 -28.99
C PHE A 126 9.26 39.98 -27.70
N GLU A 127 8.84 39.38 -26.60
CA GLU A 127 9.46 39.48 -25.29
C GLU A 127 10.15 38.17 -24.93
N LEU A 128 11.38 38.24 -24.41
CA LEU A 128 12.12 37.12 -23.87
C LEU A 128 12.11 37.16 -22.35
N LYS A 129 11.85 36.01 -21.74
CA LYS A 129 11.96 35.74 -20.31
C LYS A 129 13.00 34.64 -20.13
N GLY A 130 14.25 34.97 -20.40
CA GLY A 130 15.40 34.09 -20.28
C GLY A 130 16.17 34.27 -18.98
N ARG A 131 17.14 33.38 -18.77
CA ARG A 131 18.11 33.52 -17.68
C ARG A 131 19.03 34.70 -17.90
N ARG A 132 19.48 34.88 -19.16
CA ARG A 132 20.30 36.01 -19.59
C ARG A 132 19.44 37.04 -20.30
N LEU A 133 18.92 36.71 -21.48
CA LEU A 133 18.16 37.63 -22.32
C LEU A 133 16.78 37.87 -21.74
N LYS A 134 16.49 39.13 -21.40
CA LYS A 134 15.20 39.57 -20.86
C LYS A 134 14.64 40.75 -21.65
N GLY A 135 13.33 40.94 -21.55
CA GLY A 135 12.62 42.08 -22.12
C GLY A 135 12.35 41.96 -23.62
N LYS A 136 12.18 43.09 -24.29
CA LYS A 136 11.67 43.23 -25.66
C LYS A 136 12.75 43.14 -26.72
N TRP A 137 12.47 42.39 -27.78
CA TRP A 137 13.36 42.10 -28.91
C TRP A 137 12.59 42.10 -30.24
N ALA A 138 13.33 42.24 -31.33
CA ALA A 138 12.78 42.16 -32.68
C ALA A 138 13.72 41.42 -33.65
N LEU A 139 13.13 40.61 -34.52
CA LEU A 139 13.75 40.05 -35.72
C LEU A 139 13.22 40.78 -36.95
N ILE A 140 14.10 41.38 -37.75
CA ILE A 140 13.73 42.14 -38.97
C ILE A 140 14.47 41.58 -40.18
N ARG A 141 13.73 41.08 -41.17
CA ARG A 141 14.26 40.55 -42.43
C ARG A 141 14.81 41.68 -43.29
N LEU A 142 16.00 41.50 -43.83
CA LEU A 142 16.58 42.40 -44.82
C LEU A 142 15.96 42.12 -46.18
N LYS A 143 15.67 43.18 -46.95
CA LYS A 143 15.31 43.02 -48.36
C LYS A 143 16.54 42.52 -49.11
N GLY A 144 16.46 41.30 -49.64
CA GLY A 144 17.56 40.68 -50.37
C GLY A 144 17.99 41.51 -51.60
N LYS A 145 19.29 41.52 -51.89
CA LYS A 145 19.80 41.96 -53.19
C LYS A 145 19.58 40.83 -54.20
N ALA A 146 19.27 41.17 -55.45
CA ALA A 146 19.04 40.18 -56.51
C ALA A 146 20.25 39.22 -56.62
N GLY A 147 20.01 37.92 -56.41
CA GLY A 147 21.02 36.86 -56.50
C GLY A 147 21.49 36.26 -55.17
N GLU A 148 21.10 36.80 -54.01
CA GLU A 148 21.40 36.17 -52.71
C GLU A 148 20.36 35.11 -52.34
N SER A 149 20.81 33.88 -52.04
CA SER A 149 19.97 32.75 -51.65
C SER A 149 19.66 32.68 -50.13
N LYS A 150 20.15 33.63 -49.34
CA LYS A 150 20.07 33.59 -47.86
C LYS A 150 19.05 34.59 -47.32
N ASP A 151 18.10 34.09 -46.54
CA ASP A 151 17.16 34.89 -45.74
C ASP A 151 17.91 35.53 -44.56
N ASN A 152 18.50 36.71 -44.80
CA ASN A 152 19.21 37.47 -43.77
C ASN A 152 18.23 38.30 -42.92
N TRP A 153 18.36 38.18 -41.60
CA TRP A 153 17.60 38.93 -40.60
C TRP A 153 18.53 39.77 -39.74
N LEU A 154 17.94 40.68 -38.98
CA LEU A 154 18.58 41.42 -37.90
C LEU A 154 17.88 41.08 -36.59
N LEU A 155 18.64 40.68 -35.58
CA LEU A 155 18.20 40.61 -34.19
C LEU A 155 18.52 41.94 -33.49
N LEU A 156 17.53 42.55 -32.87
CA LEU A 156 17.65 43.84 -32.20
C LEU A 156 17.03 43.78 -30.80
N LYS A 157 17.69 44.42 -29.84
CA LYS A 157 17.10 44.74 -28.54
C LYS A 157 16.22 45.98 -28.68
N GLU A 158 14.98 45.92 -28.19
CA GLU A 158 14.14 47.11 -28.07
C GLU A 158 14.40 47.83 -26.74
N LYS A 159 14.05 49.13 -26.67
CA LYS A 159 14.21 49.92 -25.44
C LYS A 159 13.24 49.45 -24.36
N ASP A 160 13.78 49.04 -23.22
CA ASP A 160 13.06 48.70 -22.00
C ASP A 160 14.03 48.77 -20.79
N GLU A 161 13.60 48.27 -19.64
CA GLU A 161 14.36 48.26 -18.39
C GLU A 161 15.61 47.36 -18.41
N PHE A 162 15.72 46.42 -19.35
CA PHE A 162 16.86 45.48 -19.47
C PHE A 162 17.90 45.94 -20.49
N ALA A 163 17.66 47.04 -21.22
CA ALA A 163 18.60 47.58 -22.18
C ALA A 163 19.86 48.14 -21.49
N LYS A 164 21.04 47.79 -22.01
CA LYS A 164 22.35 48.29 -21.53
C LYS A 164 22.98 49.25 -22.57
N THR A 165 24.02 49.97 -22.17
CA THR A 165 24.80 50.84 -23.08
C THR A 165 25.79 50.06 -23.94
N GLU A 166 26.20 48.87 -23.49
CA GLU A 166 27.11 47.96 -24.17
C GLU A 166 26.42 46.65 -24.55
N ALA A 167 27.09 45.83 -25.37
CA ALA A 167 26.56 44.54 -25.78
C ALA A 167 26.27 43.61 -24.59
N GLY A 168 27.13 43.61 -23.57
CA GLY A 168 26.90 42.95 -22.28
C GLY A 168 26.79 41.42 -22.32
N ILE A 169 27.39 40.76 -23.31
CA ILE A 169 27.33 39.28 -23.44
C ILE A 169 28.64 38.56 -23.07
N SER A 170 29.77 39.27 -23.00
CA SER A 170 31.10 38.68 -22.79
C SER A 170 31.34 38.14 -21.37
N GLU A 171 30.52 38.57 -20.40
CA GLU A 171 30.56 38.09 -19.01
C GLU A 171 30.06 36.64 -18.87
N PHE A 172 29.37 36.13 -19.88
CA PHE A 172 28.71 34.83 -19.85
C PHE A 172 29.56 33.74 -20.53
N THR A 173 30.52 33.20 -19.79
CA THR A 173 31.54 32.26 -20.32
C THR A 173 31.24 30.78 -20.08
N THR A 174 30.14 30.48 -19.39
CA THR A 174 29.74 29.10 -19.01
C THR A 174 28.35 28.75 -19.55
N SER A 175 28.06 27.47 -19.62
CA SER A 175 26.72 26.96 -19.93
C SER A 175 25.71 27.40 -18.88
N VAL A 176 24.52 27.82 -19.30
CA VAL A 176 23.38 28.03 -18.38
C VAL A 176 22.82 26.74 -17.85
N ARG A 177 23.16 25.59 -18.43
CA ARG A 177 22.78 24.30 -17.88
C ARG A 177 23.89 23.74 -17.00
N THR A 178 25.01 23.39 -17.61
CA THR A 178 26.01 22.52 -16.96
C THR A 178 27.09 23.27 -16.19
N GLY A 179 27.12 24.60 -16.25
CA GLY A 179 28.20 25.42 -15.68
C GLY A 179 29.56 25.26 -16.38
N ARG A 180 29.67 24.37 -17.38
CA ARG A 180 30.90 24.12 -18.13
C ARG A 180 31.26 25.29 -19.02
N THR A 181 32.55 25.56 -19.16
CA THR A 181 33.11 26.45 -20.19
C THR A 181 33.19 25.73 -21.55
N MET A 182 33.40 26.46 -22.65
CA MET A 182 33.55 25.87 -23.98
C MET A 182 34.67 24.81 -24.03
N ALA A 183 35.80 25.10 -23.39
CA ALA A 183 36.94 24.17 -23.32
C ALA A 183 36.62 22.89 -22.54
N GLU A 184 35.77 22.98 -21.52
CA GLU A 184 35.36 21.82 -20.72
C GLU A 184 34.36 20.93 -21.46
N ILE A 185 33.46 21.53 -22.25
CA ILE A 185 32.55 20.79 -23.13
C ILE A 185 33.34 20.09 -24.24
N GLU A 186 34.30 20.78 -24.86
CA GLU A 186 35.17 20.19 -25.90
C GLU A 186 36.00 19.01 -25.35
N ALA A 187 36.54 19.16 -24.14
CA ALA A 187 37.31 18.12 -23.47
C ALA A 187 36.46 16.97 -22.89
N GLY A 188 35.12 17.06 -22.98
CA GLY A 188 34.21 16.06 -22.41
C GLY A 188 34.31 15.97 -20.88
N LYS A 189 34.66 17.07 -20.20
CA LYS A 189 34.72 17.08 -18.73
C LYS A 189 33.33 16.99 -18.12
N ASP A 190 33.31 16.43 -16.91
CA ASP A 190 32.14 16.38 -16.06
C ASP A 190 31.58 17.79 -15.79
N GLU A 191 30.27 17.85 -15.60
CA GLU A 191 29.53 19.08 -15.36
C GLU A 191 29.98 19.77 -14.07
N ASN A 192 30.09 21.11 -14.09
CA ASN A 192 30.63 21.92 -13.01
C ASN A 192 29.50 22.67 -12.28
N PHE A 193 28.79 21.95 -11.41
CA PHE A 193 27.80 22.49 -10.50
C PHE A 193 27.83 21.75 -9.17
N ILE A 194 27.33 22.40 -8.12
CA ILE A 194 27.13 21.75 -6.82
C ILE A 194 26.11 20.65 -7.01
N ARG A 195 26.51 19.39 -6.84
CA ARG A 195 25.62 18.23 -7.03
C ARG A 195 24.77 18.01 -5.79
N ASN A 196 23.61 17.40 -5.96
CA ASN A 196 22.89 16.88 -4.81
C ASN A 196 23.74 15.81 -4.12
N PRO A 197 23.67 15.70 -2.78
CA PRO A 197 24.39 14.67 -2.03
C PRO A 197 23.87 13.26 -2.30
N PHE A 198 22.73 13.14 -2.98
CA PHE A 198 22.11 11.90 -3.42
C PHE A 198 21.22 12.14 -4.64
N ASP A 199 21.08 11.12 -5.48
CA ASP A 199 20.29 11.10 -6.72
C ASP A 199 19.06 10.18 -6.61
N ILE A 200 18.94 9.41 -5.52
CA ILE A 200 17.79 8.59 -5.20
C ILE A 200 17.53 8.61 -3.70
N THR A 201 16.25 8.61 -3.32
CA THR A 201 15.83 8.43 -1.93
C THR A 201 14.41 7.88 -1.91
N ASP A 202 14.12 7.08 -0.89
CA ASP A 202 12.75 6.67 -0.61
C ASP A 202 11.93 7.84 -0.05
N VAL A 203 10.61 7.81 -0.27
CA VAL A 203 9.69 8.86 0.21
C VAL A 203 9.22 8.61 1.64
N GLN A 204 9.09 9.66 2.44
CA GLN A 204 8.46 9.57 3.77
C GLN A 204 6.95 9.29 3.64
N LEU A 205 6.45 8.27 4.33
CA LEU A 205 5.08 7.78 4.22
C LEU A 205 4.29 7.97 5.52
N ALA A 206 3.09 8.55 5.39
CA ALA A 206 2.19 8.75 6.52
C ALA A 206 1.44 7.46 6.96
N LYS A 207 1.34 7.25 8.27
CA LYS A 207 0.48 6.23 8.88
C LYS A 207 -0.97 6.73 8.95
N PRO A 208 -1.97 6.02 8.39
CA PRO A 208 -3.38 6.37 8.58
C PRO A 208 -3.77 6.31 10.08
N VAL A 209 -4.43 7.34 10.61
CA VAL A 209 -4.92 7.39 12.00
C VAL A 209 -6.40 7.78 12.08
N SER A 210 -7.12 7.28 13.10
CA SER A 210 -8.54 7.64 13.34
C SER A 210 -8.72 8.83 14.28
N ARG A 211 -7.68 9.18 15.04
CA ARG A 211 -7.68 10.28 16.00
C ARG A 211 -6.38 11.05 15.91
N ILE A 212 -6.47 12.33 16.24
CA ILE A 212 -5.34 13.24 16.28
C ILE A 212 -4.59 12.99 17.59
N PRO A 213 -3.27 12.77 17.56
CA PRO A 213 -2.47 12.59 18.76
C PRO A 213 -2.61 13.77 19.72
N ASP A 214 -2.54 13.48 21.01
CA ASP A 214 -2.49 14.52 22.04
C ASP A 214 -1.04 15.04 22.14
N GLY A 215 -0.86 16.37 22.18
CA GLY A 215 0.46 17.02 22.24
C GLY A 215 0.62 18.21 21.28
N ASP A 216 1.54 19.12 21.61
CA ASP A 216 1.86 20.33 20.81
C ASP A 216 3.13 20.16 19.95
N ASP A 217 3.67 18.94 19.90
CA ASP A 217 4.84 18.51 19.13
C ASP A 217 4.53 18.22 17.65
N TRP A 218 3.26 18.25 17.27
CA TRP A 218 2.80 18.01 15.89
C TRP A 218 2.54 19.29 15.13
N ILE A 219 2.88 19.27 13.85
CA ILE A 219 2.42 20.23 12.85
C ILE A 219 1.43 19.55 11.91
N PHE A 220 0.42 20.29 11.45
CA PHE A 220 -0.63 19.78 10.60
C PHE A 220 -0.67 20.55 9.28
N GLU A 221 -0.68 19.81 8.19
CA GLU A 221 -0.78 20.31 6.82
C GLU A 221 -2.05 19.77 6.16
N MET A 222 -2.51 20.46 5.12
CA MET A 222 -3.60 19.94 4.29
C MET A 222 -3.17 18.68 3.56
N LYS A 223 -4.05 17.68 3.51
CA LYS A 223 -3.85 16.53 2.63
C LYS A 223 -4.28 16.90 1.21
N TYR A 224 -3.35 16.71 0.28
CA TYR A 224 -3.57 16.89 -1.14
C TYR A 224 -3.75 15.54 -1.86
N ASP A 225 -4.47 15.60 -2.98
CA ASP A 225 -4.76 14.46 -3.85
C ASP A 225 -4.06 14.67 -5.20
N GLY A 226 -3.06 13.83 -5.50
CA GLY A 226 -2.17 14.02 -6.63
C GLY A 226 -1.16 12.89 -6.84
N TYR A 227 -0.08 13.20 -7.55
CA TYR A 227 1.08 12.32 -7.70
C TYR A 227 2.20 12.80 -6.78
N ARG A 228 2.65 11.95 -5.86
CA ARG A 228 3.83 12.19 -5.04
C ARG A 228 5.08 12.26 -5.93
N ILE A 229 5.75 13.41 -5.94
CA ILE A 229 6.92 13.67 -6.78
C ILE A 229 8.09 14.18 -5.91
N LEU A 230 9.24 13.53 -6.04
CA LEU A 230 10.53 14.07 -5.64
C LEU A 230 11.10 14.86 -6.83
N ALA A 231 11.40 16.13 -6.61
CA ALA A 231 12.08 16.95 -7.60
C ALA A 231 13.57 17.04 -7.25
N PHE A 232 14.40 16.43 -8.08
CA PHE A 232 15.85 16.58 -8.03
C PHE A 232 16.23 17.72 -8.96
N VAL A 233 16.66 18.84 -8.41
CA VAL A 233 17.13 20.00 -9.17
C VAL A 233 18.63 20.09 -8.99
N GLU A 234 19.37 20.03 -10.09
CA GLU A 234 20.82 20.17 -10.10
C GLU A 234 21.29 20.50 -11.51
N GLY A 235 22.37 21.28 -11.64
CA GLY A 235 22.92 21.59 -12.96
C GLY A 235 21.88 22.14 -13.92
N ASN A 236 20.92 22.90 -13.39
CA ASN A 236 19.82 23.49 -14.17
C ASN A 236 19.00 22.47 -14.96
N ASN A 237 19.06 21.22 -14.53
CA ASN A 237 18.20 20.14 -14.93
C ASN A 237 17.26 19.84 -13.76
N VAL A 238 16.09 19.30 -14.08
CA VAL A 238 15.13 18.82 -13.11
C VAL A 238 14.75 17.41 -13.48
N ARG A 239 14.77 16.52 -12.49
CA ARG A 239 14.18 15.20 -12.60
C ARG A 239 13.02 15.07 -11.63
N LEU A 240 11.82 14.84 -12.16
CA LEU A 240 10.59 14.67 -11.41
C LEU A 240 10.27 13.19 -11.29
N VAL A 241 10.61 12.61 -10.14
CA VAL A 241 10.54 11.16 -9.92
C VAL A 241 9.34 10.83 -9.04
N SER A 242 8.50 9.89 -9.47
CA SER A 242 7.41 9.40 -8.63
C SER A 242 7.93 8.51 -7.50
N ARG A 243 7.07 8.23 -6.53
CA ARG A 243 7.31 7.28 -5.44
C ARG A 243 7.88 5.91 -5.84
N ASN A 244 7.69 5.49 -7.10
CA ASN A 244 8.11 4.19 -7.61
C ASN A 244 9.32 4.28 -8.56
N GLY A 245 9.96 5.45 -8.64
CA GLY A 245 11.14 5.66 -9.50
C GLY A 245 10.83 6.04 -10.95
N ASN A 246 9.55 6.19 -11.33
CA ASN A 246 9.19 6.59 -12.69
C ASN A 246 9.48 8.08 -12.90
N ASP A 247 10.12 8.40 -14.03
CA ASP A 247 10.40 9.77 -14.43
C ASP A 247 9.18 10.40 -15.12
N TYR A 248 8.69 11.51 -14.57
CA TYR A 248 7.57 12.31 -15.08
C TYR A 248 8.00 13.68 -15.60
N THR A 249 9.31 13.94 -15.73
CA THR A 249 9.86 15.25 -16.11
C THR A 249 9.25 15.80 -17.38
N GLU A 250 9.16 14.97 -18.43
CA GLU A 250 8.56 15.36 -19.71
C GLU A 250 7.05 15.62 -19.60
N ARG A 251 6.35 14.86 -18.76
CA ARG A 251 4.89 14.97 -18.59
C ARG A 251 4.49 16.16 -17.73
N PHE A 252 5.37 16.61 -16.84
CA PHE A 252 5.17 17.77 -15.97
C PHE A 252 6.10 18.92 -16.35
N PHE A 253 6.29 19.09 -17.66
CA PHE A 253 7.24 20.03 -18.21
C PHE A 253 7.04 21.47 -17.71
N ALA A 254 5.79 21.93 -17.56
CA ALA A 254 5.52 23.29 -17.09
C ALA A 254 6.09 23.53 -15.67
N VAL A 255 6.01 22.52 -14.79
CA VAL A 255 6.58 22.62 -13.45
C VAL A 255 8.09 22.43 -13.45
N SER A 256 8.64 21.53 -14.28
CA SER A 256 10.09 21.35 -14.35
C SER A 256 10.78 22.65 -14.77
N ASN A 257 10.22 23.37 -15.76
CA ASN A 257 10.68 24.70 -16.13
C ASN A 257 10.62 25.71 -14.97
N SER A 258 9.49 25.77 -14.25
CA SER A 258 9.36 26.68 -13.12
C SER A 258 10.34 26.36 -11.99
N LEU A 259 10.62 25.08 -11.74
CA LEU A 259 11.63 24.65 -10.77
C LEU A 259 13.04 25.04 -11.20
N ILE A 260 13.36 24.90 -12.49
CA ILE A 260 14.64 25.33 -13.06
C ILE A 260 14.85 26.84 -12.85
N GLU A 261 13.85 27.66 -13.21
CA GLU A 261 13.90 29.11 -13.05
C GLU A 261 14.01 29.50 -11.57
N PHE A 262 13.15 28.90 -10.74
CA PHE A 262 13.11 29.13 -9.29
C PHE A 262 14.42 28.78 -8.60
N ALA A 263 15.02 27.64 -8.93
CA ALA A 263 16.27 27.20 -8.32
C ALA A 263 17.44 28.13 -8.67
N SER A 264 17.40 28.82 -9.82
CA SER A 264 18.41 29.81 -10.21
C SER A 264 19.86 29.28 -10.10
N GLY A 265 20.06 28.02 -10.48
CA GLY A 265 21.37 27.34 -10.45
C GLY A 265 21.72 26.64 -9.13
N LYS A 266 20.90 26.76 -8.08
CA LYS A 266 21.05 25.99 -6.84
C LYS A 266 20.69 24.53 -7.05
N SER A 267 21.40 23.64 -6.34
CA SER A 267 20.99 22.25 -6.23
C SER A 267 20.01 22.10 -5.07
N MET A 268 18.92 21.37 -5.28
CA MET A 268 17.99 21.04 -4.21
C MET A 268 17.22 19.77 -4.51
N VAL A 269 16.83 19.08 -3.45
CA VAL A 269 15.87 17.98 -3.54
C VAL A 269 14.62 18.34 -2.76
N LEU A 270 13.49 18.42 -3.46
CA LEU A 270 12.19 18.79 -2.90
C LEU A 270 11.27 17.57 -2.86
N ASP A 271 10.44 17.52 -1.83
CA ASP A 271 9.37 16.53 -1.71
C ASP A 271 8.02 17.24 -1.73
N GLY A 272 7.15 16.80 -2.64
CA GLY A 272 5.91 17.49 -2.94
C GLY A 272 4.84 16.63 -3.61
N GLU A 273 3.66 17.20 -3.77
CA GLU A 273 2.53 16.59 -4.46
C GLU A 273 2.24 17.35 -5.76
N MET A 274 2.27 16.67 -6.89
CA MET A 274 1.84 17.22 -8.17
C MET A 274 0.32 17.14 -8.29
N THR A 275 -0.33 18.26 -8.51
CA THR A 275 -1.79 18.38 -8.46
C THR A 275 -2.33 19.27 -9.57
N VAL A 276 -3.62 19.14 -9.87
CA VAL A 276 -4.38 20.19 -10.54
C VAL A 276 -5.31 20.81 -9.51
N ILE A 277 -5.24 22.13 -9.38
CA ILE A 277 -6.02 22.89 -8.41
C ILE A 277 -7.16 23.60 -9.15
N ASP A 278 -8.37 23.53 -8.61
CA ASP A 278 -9.52 24.30 -9.11
C ASP A 278 -9.50 25.77 -8.65
N GLU A 279 -10.48 26.55 -9.10
CA GLU A 279 -10.61 27.97 -8.76
C GLU A 279 -10.81 28.23 -7.25
N THR A 280 -11.24 27.21 -6.50
CA THR A 280 -11.47 27.29 -5.04
C THR A 280 -10.25 26.85 -4.22
N GLY A 281 -9.16 26.44 -4.87
CA GLY A 281 -7.95 25.98 -4.20
C GLY A 281 -7.95 24.48 -3.85
N LYS A 282 -8.93 23.71 -4.33
CA LYS A 282 -9.06 22.27 -4.05
C LYS A 282 -8.38 21.44 -5.13
N THR A 283 -7.74 20.35 -4.71
CA THR A 283 -7.06 19.42 -5.63
C THR A 283 -8.06 18.46 -6.26
N ASP A 284 -7.94 18.27 -7.58
CA ASP A 284 -8.76 17.33 -8.35
C ASP A 284 -7.87 16.32 -9.09
N PHE A 285 -7.84 15.09 -8.54
CA PHE A 285 -7.12 13.98 -9.12
C PHE A 285 -7.58 13.62 -10.54
N GLN A 286 -8.88 13.68 -10.81
CA GLN A 286 -9.41 13.35 -12.13
C GLN A 286 -8.94 14.37 -13.17
N SER A 287 -8.87 15.64 -12.78
CA SER A 287 -8.28 16.70 -13.60
C SER A 287 -6.79 16.47 -13.84
N LEU A 288 -6.00 16.09 -12.84
CA LEU A 288 -4.60 15.70 -13.04
C LEU A 288 -4.43 14.55 -14.07
N GLN A 289 -5.30 13.53 -14.01
CA GLN A 289 -5.28 12.44 -15.00
C GLN A 289 -5.65 12.90 -16.42
N ASN A 290 -6.52 13.90 -16.53
CA ASN A 290 -6.90 14.49 -17.80
C ASN A 290 -5.76 15.35 -18.35
N TYR A 291 -5.09 16.13 -17.50
CA TYR A 291 -3.92 16.92 -17.85
C TYR A 291 -2.80 16.05 -18.44
N LEU A 292 -2.46 14.93 -17.79
CA LEU A 292 -1.45 13.99 -18.27
C LEU A 292 -1.72 13.42 -19.67
N LYS A 293 -2.95 13.51 -20.17
CA LYS A 293 -3.34 13.06 -21.50
C LYS A 293 -3.41 14.21 -22.49
N ASN A 294 -3.99 15.33 -22.06
CA ASN A 294 -4.17 16.53 -22.85
C ASN A 294 -3.77 17.75 -21.98
N PRO A 295 -2.52 18.24 -22.07
CA PRO A 295 -1.98 19.25 -21.15
C PRO A 295 -2.53 20.69 -21.30
N GLY A 296 -3.80 20.89 -21.70
CA GLY A 296 -4.40 22.21 -21.95
C GLY A 296 -5.45 22.67 -20.93
N GLY A 297 -5.38 23.96 -20.54
CA GLY A 297 -6.47 24.68 -19.85
C GLY A 297 -6.60 24.46 -18.33
N GLN A 298 -5.70 23.70 -17.70
CA GLN A 298 -5.72 23.41 -16.27
C GLN A 298 -4.42 23.85 -15.59
N LYS A 299 -4.52 24.38 -14.35
CA LYS A 299 -3.37 24.85 -13.59
C LYS A 299 -2.68 23.71 -12.86
N LEU A 300 -1.69 23.09 -13.51
CA LEU A 300 -0.79 22.14 -12.86
C LEU A 300 0.01 22.87 -11.77
N THR A 301 0.02 22.34 -10.55
CA THR A 301 0.69 22.93 -9.40
C THR A 301 1.46 21.86 -8.62
N TYR A 302 2.71 22.15 -8.29
CA TYR A 302 3.53 21.32 -7.41
C TYR A 302 3.53 21.89 -6.00
N ILE A 303 2.91 21.16 -5.09
CA ILE A 303 2.77 21.54 -3.70
C ILE A 303 3.92 20.94 -2.91
N VAL A 304 4.91 21.76 -2.57
CA VAL A 304 6.14 21.37 -1.88
C VAL A 304 5.91 21.41 -0.37
N PHE A 305 6.18 20.31 0.33
CA PHE A 305 5.99 20.23 1.78
C PHE A 305 7.25 19.84 2.57
N ASP A 306 8.34 19.44 1.90
CA ASP A 306 9.63 19.16 2.54
C ASP A 306 10.82 19.49 1.63
N LEU A 307 11.98 19.74 2.24
CA LEU A 307 13.26 20.06 1.60
C LEU A 307 14.32 19.08 2.12
N LEU A 308 14.86 18.24 1.23
CA LEU A 308 15.72 17.12 1.61
C LEU A 308 17.21 17.41 1.40
N ALA A 309 17.53 18.28 0.44
CA ALA A 309 18.89 18.77 0.22
C ALA A 309 18.85 20.19 -0.35
N LEU A 310 19.89 20.97 -0.07
CA LEU A 310 20.08 22.32 -0.62
C LEU A 310 21.58 22.63 -0.72
N ASP A 311 22.03 23.12 -1.87
CA ASP A 311 23.41 23.54 -2.14
C ASP A 311 24.46 22.50 -1.68
N GLY A 312 24.21 21.23 -1.99
CA GLY A 312 25.08 20.09 -1.66
C GLY A 312 24.97 19.57 -0.23
N GLU A 313 24.24 20.26 0.66
CA GLU A 313 24.00 19.80 2.03
C GLU A 313 22.81 18.82 2.09
N ASP A 314 23.01 17.66 2.73
CA ASP A 314 21.92 16.72 3.04
C ASP A 314 21.20 17.17 4.31
N LEU A 315 19.92 17.54 4.16
CA LEU A 315 19.10 18.07 5.25
C LEU A 315 18.24 17.00 5.91
N ARG A 316 18.21 15.76 5.42
CA ARG A 316 17.30 14.70 5.92
C ARG A 316 17.46 14.42 7.41
N ASN A 317 18.67 14.55 7.94
CA ASN A 317 18.97 14.36 9.37
C ASN A 317 18.62 15.59 10.25
N LYS A 318 18.20 16.72 9.67
CA LYS A 318 17.73 17.88 10.44
C LYS A 318 16.27 17.69 10.87
N PRO A 319 15.85 18.23 12.02
CA PRO A 319 14.45 18.26 12.43
C PRO A 319 13.52 18.86 11.35
N LEU A 320 12.34 18.28 11.16
CA LEU A 320 11.36 18.71 10.15
C LEU A 320 11.07 20.21 10.22
N ILE A 321 10.90 20.75 11.43
CA ILE A 321 10.62 22.18 11.61
C ILE A 321 11.73 23.05 11.03
N LYS A 322 13.01 22.62 11.13
CA LYS A 322 14.15 23.35 10.55
C LYS A 322 14.17 23.25 9.03
N ARG A 323 13.83 22.09 8.46
CA ARG A 323 13.70 21.95 7.00
C ARG A 323 12.57 22.82 6.46
N LYS A 324 11.44 22.89 7.17
CA LYS A 324 10.29 23.74 6.81
C LYS A 324 10.58 25.23 6.94
N GLU A 325 11.30 25.67 7.98
CA GLU A 325 11.76 27.06 8.12
C GLU A 325 12.61 27.48 6.91
N ILE A 326 13.57 26.64 6.49
CA ILE A 326 14.41 26.90 5.31
C ILE A 326 13.57 26.90 4.03
N LEU A 327 12.68 25.91 3.88
CA LEU A 327 11.81 25.78 2.71
C LEU A 327 10.86 26.97 2.57
N GLU A 328 10.27 27.44 3.67
CA GLU A 328 9.36 28.58 3.65
C GLU A 328 10.07 29.86 3.22
N GLU A 329 11.30 30.09 3.70
CA GLU A 329 12.13 31.20 3.25
C GLU A 329 12.47 31.09 1.77
N LEU A 330 12.86 29.89 1.32
CA LEU A 330 13.21 29.60 -0.08
C LEU A 330 12.02 29.85 -1.02
N MET A 331 10.80 29.52 -0.60
CA MET A 331 9.59 29.55 -1.43
C MET A 331 8.88 30.92 -1.49
N LYS A 332 9.41 31.98 -0.87
CA LYS A 332 8.78 33.32 -0.86
C LYS A 332 8.55 33.89 -2.26
N ASP A 333 9.52 33.70 -3.16
CA ASP A 333 9.50 34.19 -4.54
C ASP A 333 9.15 33.08 -5.55
N ALA A 334 8.52 31.99 -5.08
CA ALA A 334 8.18 30.87 -5.94
C ALA A 334 7.13 31.25 -7.00
N PRO A 335 7.29 30.81 -8.27
CA PRO A 335 6.28 30.94 -9.32
C PRO A 335 4.91 30.40 -8.89
N GLY A 336 3.82 30.94 -9.47
CA GLY A 336 2.45 30.63 -9.03
C GLY A 336 1.95 29.19 -9.21
N ASN A 337 2.74 28.31 -9.85
CA ASN A 337 2.54 26.87 -9.99
C ASN A 337 3.44 26.04 -9.05
N LEU A 338 4.25 26.69 -8.20
CA LEU A 338 5.00 26.10 -7.10
C LEU A 338 4.42 26.63 -5.79
N TYR A 339 3.93 25.75 -4.92
CA TYR A 339 3.22 26.17 -3.72
C TYR A 339 3.83 25.53 -2.47
N TYR A 340 4.19 26.34 -1.48
CA TYR A 340 4.61 25.82 -0.18
C TYR A 340 3.41 25.35 0.64
N SER A 341 3.42 24.10 1.08
CA SER A 341 2.43 23.58 2.02
C SER A 341 2.65 24.15 3.41
N ARG A 342 1.82 25.14 3.74
CA ARG A 342 1.73 25.76 5.06
C ARG A 342 1.25 24.76 6.10
N HIS A 343 1.72 24.95 7.32
CA HIS A 343 1.41 24.10 8.44
C HIS A 343 0.90 24.90 9.64
N VAL A 344 0.12 24.26 10.50
CA VAL A 344 -0.32 24.78 11.79
C VAL A 344 0.33 23.96 12.89
N LYS A 345 0.98 24.61 13.86
CA LYS A 345 1.51 23.94 15.04
C LYS A 345 0.38 23.68 16.04
N GLY A 346 0.25 22.43 16.50
CA GLY A 346 -0.84 22.00 17.37
C GLY A 346 -2.22 22.13 16.70
N ASN A 347 -3.28 22.18 17.51
CA ASN A 347 -4.66 22.44 17.05
C ASN A 347 -5.21 21.48 15.97
N GLY A 348 -4.65 20.28 15.85
CA GLY A 348 -5.03 19.36 14.76
C GLY A 348 -6.54 19.11 14.68
N LYS A 349 -7.26 19.05 15.82
CA LYS A 349 -8.73 18.84 15.85
C LYS A 349 -9.47 19.94 15.08
N VAL A 350 -9.07 21.19 15.28
CA VAL A 350 -9.64 22.33 14.57
C VAL A 350 -9.26 22.27 13.09
N CYS A 351 -8.00 21.97 12.76
CA CYS A 351 -7.54 21.82 11.39
C CYS A 351 -8.30 20.72 10.64
N PHE A 352 -8.57 19.58 11.28
CA PHE A 352 -9.28 18.46 10.67
C PHE A 352 -10.74 18.81 10.38
N ILE A 353 -11.44 19.40 11.35
CA ILE A 353 -12.84 19.85 11.16
C ILE A 353 -12.90 20.86 10.01
N ALA A 354 -12.03 21.87 10.02
CA ALA A 354 -11.98 22.88 8.97
C ALA A 354 -11.67 22.28 7.58
N ALA A 355 -10.75 21.31 7.51
CA ALA A 355 -10.45 20.61 6.26
C ALA A 355 -11.67 19.86 5.73
N CYS A 356 -12.41 19.18 6.60
CA CYS A 356 -13.60 18.43 6.19
C CYS A 356 -14.77 19.33 5.81
N ASP A 357 -15.00 20.43 6.52
CA ASP A 357 -16.03 21.42 6.20
C ASP A 357 -15.75 22.14 4.87
N ALA A 358 -14.47 22.37 4.56
CA ALA A 358 -14.04 22.87 3.26
C ALA A 358 -14.09 21.81 2.14
N GLY A 359 -14.52 20.57 2.45
CA GLY A 359 -14.62 19.47 1.51
C GLY A 359 -13.25 19.00 0.98
N MET A 360 -12.18 19.24 1.72
CA MET A 360 -10.82 18.78 1.39
C MET A 360 -10.66 17.30 1.72
N GLU A 361 -9.57 16.67 1.26
CA GLU A 361 -9.39 15.23 1.47
C GLU A 361 -9.14 14.87 2.93
N GLY A 362 -8.49 15.76 3.67
CA GLY A 362 -8.13 15.58 5.08
C GLY A 362 -6.89 16.37 5.47
N ILE A 363 -6.15 15.87 6.48
CA ILE A 363 -4.92 16.49 6.96
C ILE A 363 -3.79 15.46 7.10
N ILE A 364 -2.55 15.95 6.99
CA ILE A 364 -1.33 15.22 7.33
C ILE A 364 -0.75 15.84 8.61
N GLY A 365 -0.65 15.03 9.67
CA GLY A 365 0.11 15.42 10.86
C GLY A 365 1.56 14.98 10.72
N LYS A 366 2.51 15.80 11.15
CA LYS A 366 3.94 15.49 11.13
C LYS A 366 4.59 15.91 12.45
N LYS A 367 5.45 15.08 13.04
CA LYS A 367 6.22 15.47 14.23
C LYS A 367 7.25 16.54 13.88
N ALA A 368 7.22 17.65 14.61
CA ALA A 368 8.05 18.82 14.33
C ALA A 368 9.56 18.53 14.42
N ASP A 369 9.96 17.60 15.29
CA ASP A 369 11.37 17.25 15.55
C ASP A 369 11.87 16.06 14.72
N SER A 370 11.01 15.41 13.93
CA SER A 370 11.35 14.22 13.15
C SER A 370 12.38 14.48 12.03
N VAL A 371 13.25 13.50 11.82
CA VAL A 371 14.13 13.40 10.64
C VAL A 371 13.37 12.80 9.45
N TYR A 372 13.90 12.97 8.25
CA TYR A 372 13.36 12.34 7.04
C TYR A 372 14.01 10.97 6.83
N SER A 373 13.28 9.88 7.07
CA SER A 373 13.85 8.52 7.08
C SER A 373 13.54 7.70 5.83
N GLY A 374 12.76 8.23 4.87
CA GLY A 374 12.44 7.52 3.64
C GLY A 374 11.57 6.27 3.84
N GLY A 375 10.53 6.35 4.67
CA GLY A 375 9.66 5.21 4.88
C GLY A 375 8.47 5.49 5.80
N ARG A 376 7.85 4.43 6.32
CA ARG A 376 6.69 4.53 7.22
C ARG A 376 7.08 4.25 8.67
N ASN A 377 7.55 5.28 9.38
CA ASN A 377 7.95 5.17 10.80
C ASN A 377 6.85 5.64 11.78
N GLY A 378 5.90 6.46 11.33
CA GLY A 378 4.82 7.02 12.15
C GLY A 378 5.02 8.45 12.61
N ASP A 379 6.12 9.09 12.21
CA ASP A 379 6.32 10.53 12.43
C ASP A 379 5.42 11.37 11.54
N TRP A 380 4.92 10.78 10.46
CA TRP A 380 3.86 11.34 9.63
C TRP A 380 2.60 10.49 9.81
N ILE A 381 1.46 11.16 10.00
CA ILE A 381 0.14 10.55 10.14
C ILE A 381 -0.83 11.18 9.14
N LYS A 382 -1.85 10.45 8.70
CA LYS A 382 -2.89 10.97 7.82
C LYS A 382 -4.28 10.71 8.38
N LEU A 383 -5.12 11.74 8.34
CA LEU A 383 -6.54 11.67 8.63
C LEU A 383 -7.31 12.07 7.38
N LYS A 384 -8.33 11.30 6.99
CA LYS A 384 -9.14 11.53 5.80
C LYS A 384 -10.57 11.90 6.20
N CYS A 385 -11.17 12.85 5.49
CA CYS A 385 -12.56 13.27 5.67
C CYS A 385 -13.55 12.27 5.08
N ASP A 386 -13.20 11.68 3.93
CA ASP A 386 -13.98 10.65 3.22
C ASP A 386 -13.22 9.32 3.16
N LYS A 387 -13.94 8.19 3.06
CA LYS A 387 -13.34 6.87 2.78
C LYS A 387 -12.98 6.74 1.29
N ARG A 388 -11.73 7.05 0.96
CA ARG A 388 -11.11 6.83 -0.36
C ARG A 388 -9.84 6.00 -0.22
N GLN A 389 -9.65 5.02 -1.11
CA GLN A 389 -8.48 4.13 -1.09
C GLN A 389 -8.19 3.59 -2.49
N GLU A 390 -6.96 3.14 -2.72
CA GLU A 390 -6.57 2.41 -3.92
C GLU A 390 -6.85 0.89 -3.79
N PHE A 391 -7.17 0.28 -4.93
CA PHE A 391 -7.50 -1.13 -5.11
C PHE A 391 -6.91 -1.67 -6.41
N VAL A 392 -6.59 -2.95 -6.44
CA VAL A 392 -6.14 -3.65 -7.65
C VAL A 392 -7.36 -4.03 -8.49
N ILE A 393 -7.29 -3.81 -9.80
CA ILE A 393 -8.31 -4.29 -10.74
C ILE A 393 -7.92 -5.69 -11.19
N GLY A 394 -8.74 -6.68 -10.87
CA GLY A 394 -8.56 -8.08 -11.29
C GLY A 394 -9.59 -8.57 -12.32
N GLY A 395 -10.51 -7.70 -12.72
CA GLY A 395 -11.51 -8.02 -13.73
C GLY A 395 -12.51 -6.89 -13.91
N TYR A 396 -13.42 -7.06 -14.86
CA TYR A 396 -14.55 -6.18 -15.07
C TYR A 396 -15.75 -6.97 -15.57
N THR A 397 -16.91 -6.34 -15.50
CA THR A 397 -18.15 -6.96 -15.94
C THR A 397 -18.80 -6.21 -17.07
N VAL A 398 -19.51 -6.96 -17.91
CA VAL A 398 -20.35 -6.46 -19.00
C VAL A 398 -21.77 -6.99 -18.82
N SER A 399 -22.78 -6.18 -19.14
CA SER A 399 -24.19 -6.58 -19.02
C SER A 399 -24.99 -6.18 -20.25
N ASP A 400 -26.07 -6.89 -20.54
CA ASP A 400 -26.90 -6.71 -21.75
C ASP A 400 -27.45 -5.29 -21.92
N LYS A 401 -27.65 -4.55 -20.82
CA LYS A 401 -28.11 -3.15 -20.83
C LYS A 401 -27.05 -2.14 -21.28
N LYS A 402 -25.77 -2.52 -21.27
CA LYS A 402 -24.62 -1.69 -21.68
C LYS A 402 -23.86 -2.40 -22.79
N ALA A 403 -24.49 -2.50 -23.96
CA ALA A 403 -24.03 -3.31 -25.10
C ALA A 403 -22.60 -3.03 -25.63
N ARG A 404 -21.87 -2.02 -25.13
CA ARG A 404 -20.48 -1.70 -25.53
C ARG A 404 -19.58 -1.16 -24.40
N GLY A 405 -19.83 -1.48 -23.12
CA GLY A 405 -19.07 -0.83 -22.04
C GLY A 405 -18.88 -1.61 -20.75
N ILE A 406 -18.10 -1.02 -19.85
CA ILE A 406 -17.86 -1.54 -18.49
C ILE A 406 -19.12 -1.28 -17.64
N SER A 407 -19.68 -2.36 -17.08
CA SER A 407 -20.76 -2.30 -16.11
C SER A 407 -20.20 -2.05 -14.70
N SER A 408 -19.18 -2.80 -14.31
CA SER A 408 -18.40 -2.56 -13.10
C SER A 408 -16.96 -3.08 -13.23
N ILE A 409 -16.04 -2.55 -12.44
CA ILE A 409 -14.71 -3.15 -12.25
C ILE A 409 -14.69 -3.97 -10.96
N LEU A 410 -13.99 -5.11 -10.98
CA LEU A 410 -13.81 -6.00 -9.85
C LEU A 410 -12.51 -5.64 -9.13
N LEU A 411 -12.61 -5.42 -7.83
CA LEU A 411 -11.57 -4.82 -7.01
C LEU A 411 -11.01 -5.83 -6.02
N GLY A 412 -9.70 -5.76 -5.79
CA GLY A 412 -9.01 -6.54 -4.76
C GLY A 412 -7.92 -5.77 -4.05
N ILE A 413 -7.42 -6.38 -3.00
CA ILE A 413 -6.20 -5.99 -2.27
C ILE A 413 -5.34 -7.23 -2.12
N TYR A 414 -4.02 -7.06 -2.04
CA TYR A 414 -3.15 -8.19 -1.72
C TYR A 414 -3.14 -8.43 -0.21
N GLU A 415 -3.09 -9.69 0.21
CA GLU A 415 -2.71 -10.12 1.56
C GLU A 415 -1.63 -11.20 1.39
N GLY A 416 -0.38 -10.86 1.76
CA GLY A 416 0.77 -11.65 1.32
C GLY A 416 0.90 -11.65 -0.21
N ASN A 417 0.86 -12.85 -0.81
CA ASN A 417 0.88 -13.05 -2.26
C ASN A 417 -0.51 -13.20 -2.88
N ASP A 418 -1.55 -13.29 -2.06
CA ASP A 418 -2.90 -13.60 -2.49
C ASP A 418 -3.69 -12.32 -2.79
N LEU A 419 -4.37 -12.27 -3.93
CA LEU A 419 -5.26 -11.16 -4.27
C LEU A 419 -6.68 -11.47 -3.77
N ILE A 420 -7.11 -10.76 -2.72
CA ILE A 420 -8.42 -10.95 -2.09
C ILE A 420 -9.44 -10.03 -2.75
N TYR A 421 -10.59 -10.57 -3.15
CA TYR A 421 -11.70 -9.79 -3.68
C TYR A 421 -12.34 -8.93 -2.59
N VAL A 422 -12.54 -7.64 -2.86
CA VAL A 422 -13.11 -6.68 -1.90
C VAL A 422 -14.34 -5.94 -2.44
N GLY A 423 -14.90 -6.38 -3.56
CA GLY A 423 -16.13 -5.80 -4.11
C GLY A 423 -15.97 -5.23 -5.51
N ARG A 424 -16.94 -4.41 -5.93
CA ARG A 424 -17.02 -3.88 -7.29
C ARG A 424 -17.41 -2.42 -7.32
N ALA A 425 -16.85 -1.65 -8.25
CA ALA A 425 -17.25 -0.27 -8.51
C ALA A 425 -18.02 -0.18 -9.83
N GLY A 426 -19.29 0.22 -9.77
CA GLY A 426 -20.18 0.35 -10.94
C GLY A 426 -20.50 1.80 -11.36
N THR A 427 -19.98 2.78 -10.62
CA THR A 427 -20.19 4.22 -10.85
C THR A 427 -18.85 4.93 -11.00
N GLY A 428 -18.86 6.19 -11.48
CA GLY A 428 -17.62 6.95 -11.73
C GLY A 428 -17.04 6.80 -13.14
N PHE A 429 -17.75 6.10 -14.01
CA PHE A 429 -17.39 5.95 -15.42
C PHE A 429 -18.09 7.02 -16.28
N ASN A 430 -17.36 7.58 -17.23
CA ASN A 430 -17.87 8.39 -18.34
C ASN A 430 -17.44 7.73 -19.67
N LYS A 431 -17.99 8.22 -20.79
CA LYS A 431 -17.71 7.62 -22.11
C LYS A 431 -16.21 7.52 -22.41
N ARG A 432 -15.47 8.61 -22.14
CA ARG A 432 -14.03 8.73 -22.41
C ARG A 432 -13.18 7.78 -21.55
N ASN A 433 -13.42 7.70 -20.24
CA ASN A 433 -12.63 6.82 -19.37
C ASN A 433 -12.97 5.34 -19.57
N THR A 434 -14.20 5.02 -20.00
CA THR A 434 -14.62 3.65 -20.32
C THR A 434 -13.87 3.13 -21.54
N GLU A 435 -13.81 3.92 -22.61
CA GLU A 435 -13.05 3.57 -23.83
C GLU A 435 -11.57 3.33 -23.51
N GLN A 436 -10.97 4.18 -22.67
CA GLN A 436 -9.56 4.04 -22.26
C GLN A 436 -9.29 2.79 -21.41
N LEU A 437 -10.17 2.49 -20.46
CA LEU A 437 -10.04 1.30 -19.63
C LEU A 437 -10.13 0.04 -20.51
N LEU A 438 -11.08 -0.01 -21.44
CA LEU A 438 -11.20 -1.14 -22.37
C LEU A 438 -9.95 -1.35 -23.23
N THR A 439 -9.32 -0.27 -23.72
CA THR A 439 -8.04 -0.35 -24.43
C THR A 439 -6.93 -0.94 -23.56
N LYS A 440 -6.84 -0.54 -22.27
CA LYS A 440 -5.84 -1.09 -21.33
C LYS A 440 -6.16 -2.52 -20.88
N PHE A 441 -7.44 -2.89 -20.80
CA PHE A 441 -7.89 -4.22 -20.37
C PHE A 441 -7.71 -5.28 -21.45
N GLY A 442 -7.85 -4.92 -22.74
CA GLY A 442 -7.66 -5.82 -23.87
C GLY A 442 -6.43 -6.74 -23.76
N PRO A 443 -5.20 -6.19 -23.65
CA PRO A 443 -3.98 -6.99 -23.55
C PRO A 443 -3.79 -7.74 -22.22
N LEU A 444 -4.60 -7.44 -21.20
CA LEU A 444 -4.50 -8.03 -19.86
C LEU A 444 -5.53 -9.13 -19.61
N THR A 445 -6.35 -9.47 -20.61
CA THR A 445 -7.44 -10.43 -20.44
C THR A 445 -6.92 -11.85 -20.24
N ILE A 446 -7.40 -12.52 -19.20
CA ILE A 446 -7.07 -13.92 -18.90
C ILE A 446 -8.33 -14.77 -18.74
N LYS A 447 -8.15 -16.10 -18.74
CA LYS A 447 -9.26 -17.06 -18.68
C LYS A 447 -9.71 -17.35 -17.26
N ASP A 448 -8.77 -17.44 -16.33
CA ASP A 448 -9.03 -17.89 -14.97
C ASP A 448 -9.18 -16.71 -13.99
N PRO A 449 -9.96 -16.86 -12.90
CA PRO A 449 -10.07 -15.84 -11.88
C PRO A 449 -8.74 -15.58 -11.17
N VAL A 450 -8.42 -14.30 -10.94
CA VAL A 450 -7.20 -13.90 -10.21
C VAL A 450 -7.40 -13.74 -8.71
N PHE A 451 -8.65 -13.70 -8.25
CA PHE A 451 -8.97 -13.53 -6.84
C PHE A 451 -9.05 -14.90 -6.14
N MET A 452 -8.57 -15.00 -4.91
CA MET A 452 -8.72 -16.20 -4.07
C MET A 452 -10.19 -16.55 -3.79
N ASN A 453 -11.05 -15.52 -3.65
CA ASN A 453 -12.50 -15.66 -3.45
C ASN A 453 -13.25 -14.87 -4.54
N PRO A 454 -13.28 -15.35 -5.79
CA PRO A 454 -13.83 -14.58 -6.91
C PRO A 454 -15.36 -14.46 -6.79
N PRO A 455 -15.94 -13.31 -7.14
CA PRO A 455 -17.40 -13.15 -7.15
C PRO A 455 -18.04 -14.06 -8.21
N ARG A 456 -19.25 -14.54 -7.92
CA ARG A 456 -20.09 -15.24 -8.92
C ARG A 456 -20.71 -14.24 -9.90
N GLU A 457 -20.90 -14.69 -11.14
CA GLU A 457 -21.65 -13.96 -12.15
C GLU A 457 -23.12 -13.77 -11.72
N ARG A 458 -23.69 -12.60 -12.03
CA ARG A 458 -25.11 -12.32 -11.84
C ARG A 458 -25.87 -12.71 -13.11
N SER A 459 -27.18 -12.97 -12.99
CA SER A 459 -28.00 -13.57 -14.05
C SER A 459 -28.00 -12.87 -15.44
N ASN A 460 -27.53 -11.61 -15.54
CA ASN A 460 -27.46 -10.81 -16.77
C ASN A 460 -26.10 -10.11 -16.93
N GLU A 461 -25.03 -10.73 -16.43
CA GLU A 461 -23.70 -10.15 -16.34
C GLU A 461 -22.65 -11.21 -16.68
N LYS A 462 -21.68 -10.86 -17.51
CA LYS A 462 -20.49 -11.68 -17.77
C LYS A 462 -19.26 -11.05 -17.15
N ILE A 463 -18.44 -11.85 -16.47
CA ILE A 463 -17.16 -11.42 -15.92
C ILE A 463 -16.05 -11.66 -16.95
N ILE A 464 -15.17 -10.68 -17.08
CA ILE A 464 -13.93 -10.76 -17.85
C ILE A 464 -12.77 -10.55 -16.87
N TRP A 465 -11.93 -11.57 -16.69
CA TRP A 465 -10.81 -11.55 -15.77
C TRP A 465 -9.61 -10.86 -16.40
N LEU A 466 -8.84 -10.15 -15.58
CA LEU A 466 -7.66 -9.41 -15.99
C LEU A 466 -6.46 -9.80 -15.13
N GLU A 467 -5.26 -9.83 -15.73
CA GLU A 467 -4.03 -9.84 -14.94
C GLU A 467 -4.03 -8.67 -13.94
N PRO A 468 -3.63 -8.88 -12.68
CA PRO A 468 -3.73 -7.88 -11.62
C PRO A 468 -2.59 -6.85 -11.68
N LYS A 469 -2.44 -6.21 -12.85
CA LYS A 469 -1.39 -5.24 -13.20
C LYS A 469 -1.85 -3.79 -13.13
N LEU A 470 -3.12 -3.54 -12.84
CA LEU A 470 -3.69 -2.19 -12.76
C LEU A 470 -4.20 -1.89 -11.36
N ALA A 471 -3.93 -0.67 -10.91
CA ALA A 471 -4.44 -0.11 -9.67
C ALA A 471 -5.41 1.04 -9.98
N ALA A 472 -6.42 1.23 -9.14
CA ALA A 472 -7.39 2.30 -9.24
C ALA A 472 -7.74 2.89 -7.90
N GLU A 473 -7.99 4.19 -7.88
CA GLU A 473 -8.53 4.89 -6.74
C GLU A 473 -10.06 4.86 -6.74
N ILE A 474 -10.61 4.50 -5.58
CA ILE A 474 -12.04 4.27 -5.38
C ILE A 474 -12.51 5.07 -4.17
N LYS A 475 -13.56 5.87 -4.37
CA LYS A 475 -14.35 6.45 -3.27
C LYS A 475 -15.44 5.46 -2.89
N PHE A 476 -15.66 5.24 -1.59
CA PHE A 476 -16.68 4.33 -1.09
C PHE A 476 -17.27 4.88 0.22
N ALA A 477 -18.46 4.40 0.58
CA ALA A 477 -19.15 4.86 1.80
C ALA A 477 -18.58 4.19 3.05
N GLU A 478 -18.36 2.88 2.98
CA GLU A 478 -17.85 2.08 4.08
C GLU A 478 -17.35 0.71 3.61
N TRP A 479 -16.55 0.09 4.47
CA TRP A 479 -16.26 -1.33 4.43
C TRP A 479 -17.39 -2.07 5.16
N THR A 480 -17.96 -3.09 4.54
CA THR A 480 -18.93 -3.98 5.20
C THR A 480 -18.23 -4.92 6.19
N GLU A 481 -19.00 -5.59 7.05
CA GLU A 481 -18.47 -6.61 7.99
C GLU A 481 -17.80 -7.78 7.26
N ASP A 482 -18.21 -8.06 6.02
CA ASP A 482 -17.60 -9.04 5.10
C ASP A 482 -16.35 -8.52 4.36
N ASN A 483 -15.78 -7.39 4.78
CA ASN A 483 -14.65 -6.73 4.13
C ASN A 483 -14.87 -6.41 2.65
N GLN A 484 -16.10 -6.02 2.27
CA GLN A 484 -16.40 -5.53 0.92
C GLN A 484 -16.68 -4.03 0.89
N LEU A 485 -16.45 -3.40 -0.25
CA LEU A 485 -16.69 -1.98 -0.47
C LEU A 485 -18.18 -1.72 -0.75
N ARG A 486 -18.80 -0.87 0.08
CA ARG A 486 -20.17 -0.39 -0.11
C ARG A 486 -20.18 0.94 -0.85
N GLN A 487 -21.05 1.06 -1.87
CA GLN A 487 -21.21 2.27 -2.69
C GLN A 487 -19.89 2.74 -3.35
N ALA A 488 -19.11 1.79 -3.87
CA ALA A 488 -17.83 2.08 -4.53
C ALA A 488 -18.01 2.80 -5.87
N SER A 489 -17.17 3.82 -6.09
CA SER A 489 -17.16 4.70 -7.26
C SER A 489 -15.72 4.91 -7.75
N PHE A 490 -15.48 4.62 -9.02
CA PHE A 490 -14.18 4.80 -9.68
C PHE A 490 -13.81 6.28 -9.76
N LYS A 491 -12.56 6.61 -9.41
CA LYS A 491 -12.00 7.96 -9.53
C LYS A 491 -10.92 8.06 -10.59
N GLY A 492 -10.07 7.04 -10.70
CA GLY A 492 -8.99 7.05 -11.67
C GLY A 492 -8.02 5.88 -11.53
N LEU A 493 -7.16 5.67 -12.52
CA LEU A 493 -6.07 4.69 -12.44
C LEU A 493 -4.88 5.24 -11.63
N ARG A 494 -4.17 4.38 -10.90
CA ARG A 494 -2.97 4.73 -10.13
C ARG A 494 -1.74 4.09 -10.76
N GLU A 495 -1.28 4.69 -11.86
CA GLU A 495 -0.08 4.25 -12.59
C GLU A 495 1.22 4.53 -11.82
N ASP A 496 1.15 5.42 -10.83
CA ASP A 496 2.21 5.76 -9.89
C ASP A 496 2.40 4.72 -8.77
N LYS A 497 1.54 3.70 -8.67
CA LYS A 497 1.60 2.65 -7.64
C LYS A 497 1.83 1.28 -8.25
N ASN A 498 2.54 0.43 -7.51
CA ASN A 498 2.65 -0.98 -7.85
C ASN A 498 1.41 -1.69 -7.28
N PRO A 499 0.59 -2.36 -8.12
CA PRO A 499 -0.59 -3.08 -7.64
C PRO A 499 -0.27 -4.09 -6.54
N LYS A 500 0.91 -4.72 -6.59
CA LYS A 500 1.35 -5.69 -5.57
C LYS A 500 1.61 -5.10 -4.20
N ASP A 501 1.64 -3.78 -4.05
CA ASP A 501 1.81 -3.08 -2.76
C ASP A 501 0.49 -2.57 -2.18
N ILE A 502 -0.62 -2.73 -2.92
CA ILE A 502 -1.93 -2.29 -2.48
C ILE A 502 -2.44 -3.26 -1.42
N ARG A 503 -2.49 -2.77 -0.19
CA ARG A 503 -3.07 -3.41 1.00
C ARG A 503 -4.26 -2.59 1.47
N ARG A 504 -5.08 -3.17 2.35
CA ARG A 504 -6.13 -2.41 3.04
C ARG A 504 -5.50 -1.27 3.86
N GLU A 505 -6.02 -0.06 3.72
CA GLU A 505 -5.67 1.04 4.61
C GLU A 505 -6.54 0.97 5.86
N PHE A 506 -5.94 0.65 7.01
CA PHE A 506 -6.59 0.66 8.32
C PHE A 506 -6.41 2.02 8.98
N THR A 507 -7.45 2.62 9.55
CA THR A 507 -7.27 3.84 10.36
C THR A 507 -6.64 3.47 11.71
N ALA A 508 -5.59 4.15 12.21
CA ALA A 508 -5.01 3.82 13.53
C ALA A 508 -6.09 3.92 14.62
N GLY A 509 -6.36 2.77 15.24
CA GLY A 509 -7.62 2.37 15.86
C GLY A 509 -8.01 0.96 15.42
N GLU A 510 -7.70 0.62 14.17
CA GLU A 510 -7.86 -0.69 13.53
C GLU A 510 -6.50 -1.38 13.21
N SER A 511 -5.38 -0.65 13.34
CA SER A 511 -4.02 -1.07 12.95
C SER A 511 -3.00 -1.03 14.10
N GLU A 512 -3.13 -1.94 15.07
CA GLU A 512 -2.03 -2.24 15.99
C GLU A 512 -1.85 -3.75 16.16
N LYS A 513 -1.43 -4.45 15.09
CA LYS A 513 -0.99 -5.86 15.18
C LYS A 513 -0.03 -6.20 14.01
N HIS A 514 1.29 -6.30 14.32
CA HIS A 514 2.49 -6.87 13.61
C HIS A 514 3.52 -5.85 13.01
N VAL A 515 4.86 -5.83 13.26
CA VAL A 515 5.87 -6.60 14.07
C VAL A 515 7.13 -5.72 14.39
N GLU A 516 7.67 -5.82 15.63
CA GLU A 516 9.02 -5.58 16.26
C GLU A 516 10.08 -4.55 15.76
N TYR A 517 10.96 -3.87 16.53
CA TYR A 517 11.41 -3.83 17.96
C TYR A 517 11.90 -2.39 18.30
N ASN A 518 11.54 -1.83 19.47
CA ASN A 518 12.41 -1.21 20.50
C ASN A 518 11.66 -0.33 21.52
N GLU A 519 12.22 -0.35 22.74
CA GLU A 519 11.62 -0.14 24.06
C GLU A 519 11.14 1.30 24.38
N ASN A 520 9.87 1.40 24.82
CA ASN A 520 9.37 2.11 26.03
C ASN A 520 7.98 2.76 25.81
N ASN A 521 6.97 2.24 26.54
CA ASN A 521 5.53 2.60 26.67
C ASN A 521 4.63 2.26 25.45
N GLY A 522 3.65 1.33 25.46
CA GLY A 522 3.03 0.51 26.52
C GLY A 522 1.80 -0.28 26.02
N ASN A 523 1.88 -0.97 24.87
CA ASN A 523 0.84 -1.92 24.42
C ASN A 523 1.41 -3.35 24.36
N LEU A 524 0.88 -4.26 25.18
CA LEU A 524 1.28 -5.66 25.23
C LEU A 524 0.72 -6.41 24.01
N ILE A 525 1.60 -6.91 23.15
CA ILE A 525 1.21 -7.75 22.00
C ILE A 525 1.74 -9.17 22.24
N ILE A 526 0.86 -10.16 22.16
CA ILE A 526 1.18 -11.58 22.31
C ILE A 526 0.65 -12.31 21.08
N GLY A 527 1.43 -13.20 20.46
CA GLY A 527 1.00 -13.99 19.30
C GLY A 527 0.35 -13.18 18.16
N GLY A 528 0.84 -11.95 17.94
CA GLY A 528 0.28 -11.08 16.92
C GLY A 528 -0.99 -10.33 17.31
N VAL A 529 -1.40 -10.41 18.58
CA VAL A 529 -2.66 -9.90 19.13
C VAL A 529 -2.36 -8.90 20.25
N ASN A 530 -2.73 -7.62 20.07
CA ASN A 530 -2.78 -6.63 21.14
C ASN A 530 -3.72 -7.08 22.28
N ILE A 531 -3.18 -7.08 23.50
CA ILE A 531 -3.78 -7.58 24.72
C ILE A 531 -4.20 -6.41 25.60
N SER A 532 -5.49 -6.14 25.63
CA SER A 532 -6.07 -5.08 26.46
C SER A 532 -6.33 -5.55 27.89
N ASN A 533 -6.10 -4.68 28.88
CA ASN A 533 -6.22 -4.97 30.31
C ASN A 533 -5.40 -6.20 30.75
N PRO A 534 -4.08 -6.23 30.48
CA PRO A 534 -3.23 -7.38 30.78
C PRO A 534 -3.26 -7.75 32.28
N ASP A 535 -3.23 -6.75 33.15
CA ASP A 535 -3.23 -6.93 34.62
C ASP A 535 -4.56 -7.39 35.22
N LYS A 536 -5.61 -7.56 34.39
CA LYS A 536 -6.92 -8.00 34.87
C LYS A 536 -6.80 -9.39 35.46
N VAL A 537 -7.15 -9.53 36.74
CA VAL A 537 -7.18 -10.83 37.42
C VAL A 537 -8.30 -11.70 36.83
N ILE A 538 -7.92 -12.89 36.37
CA ILE A 538 -8.83 -13.90 35.82
C ILE A 538 -9.09 -15.00 36.84
N PHE A 539 -8.06 -15.43 37.58
CA PHE A 539 -8.18 -16.35 38.72
C PHE A 539 -7.59 -15.67 39.95
N ASP A 540 -8.29 -15.78 41.09
CA ASP A 540 -7.85 -15.16 42.35
C ASP A 540 -6.88 -16.07 43.13
N ASP A 541 -6.98 -17.38 42.95
CA ASP A 541 -6.20 -18.40 43.66
C ASP A 541 -5.88 -19.60 42.74
N PRO A 542 -4.63 -19.72 42.24
CA PRO A 542 -3.55 -18.73 42.35
C PRO A 542 -3.91 -17.45 41.57
N ARG A 543 -3.28 -16.32 41.94
CA ARG A 543 -3.51 -15.05 41.23
C ARG A 543 -2.94 -15.12 39.82
N ILE A 544 -3.81 -15.22 38.83
CA ILE A 544 -3.48 -15.31 37.40
C ILE A 544 -4.15 -14.15 36.67
N THR A 545 -3.36 -13.39 35.92
CA THR A 545 -3.83 -12.26 35.13
C THR A 545 -4.27 -12.68 33.72
N LYS A 546 -4.87 -11.77 32.98
CA LYS A 546 -5.26 -11.98 31.59
C LYS A 546 -4.02 -12.17 30.71
N GLU A 547 -2.96 -11.41 30.96
CA GLU A 547 -1.69 -11.61 30.27
C GLU A 547 -1.18 -13.04 30.44
N ASP A 548 -1.20 -13.57 31.67
CA ASP A 548 -0.72 -14.92 31.96
C ASP A 548 -1.51 -15.98 31.17
N VAL A 549 -2.83 -15.86 31.11
CA VAL A 549 -3.70 -16.75 30.32
C VAL A 549 -3.37 -16.69 28.82
N VAL A 550 -3.15 -15.48 28.30
CA VAL A 550 -2.83 -15.29 26.88
C VAL A 550 -1.43 -15.85 26.57
N ARG A 551 -0.44 -15.62 27.44
CA ARG A 551 0.91 -16.19 27.30
C ARG A 551 0.91 -17.70 27.42
N TYR A 552 0.06 -18.26 28.28
CA TYR A 552 -0.14 -19.70 28.35
C TYR A 552 -0.58 -20.25 27.00
N TYR A 553 -1.66 -19.70 26.42
CA TYR A 553 -2.16 -20.13 25.12
C TYR A 553 -1.16 -19.90 23.97
N GLU A 554 -0.33 -18.87 24.06
CA GLU A 554 0.75 -18.63 23.11
C GLU A 554 1.82 -19.72 23.16
N LYS A 555 2.21 -20.13 24.35
CA LYS A 555 3.26 -21.15 24.56
C LYS A 555 2.78 -22.55 24.22
N VAL A 556 1.54 -22.90 24.57
CA VAL A 556 0.99 -24.23 24.25
C VAL A 556 0.47 -24.33 22.81
N SER A 557 0.44 -23.24 22.04
CA SER A 557 -0.22 -23.19 20.73
C SER A 557 0.27 -24.28 19.76
N GLU A 558 1.58 -24.55 19.75
CA GLU A 558 2.16 -25.55 18.84
C GLU A 558 1.63 -26.96 19.13
N ARG A 559 1.46 -27.31 20.42
CA ARG A 559 0.89 -28.58 20.86
C ARG A 559 -0.63 -28.61 20.73
N MET A 560 -1.30 -27.48 20.93
CA MET A 560 -2.76 -27.38 20.98
C MET A 560 -3.41 -27.31 19.60
N LEU A 561 -2.82 -26.55 18.66
CA LEU A 561 -3.45 -26.26 17.37
C LEU A 561 -3.85 -27.49 16.56
N PRO A 562 -3.07 -28.59 16.47
CA PRO A 562 -3.49 -29.78 15.74
C PRO A 562 -4.86 -30.34 16.18
N TYR A 563 -5.24 -30.12 17.44
CA TYR A 563 -6.51 -30.60 18.01
C TYR A 563 -7.67 -29.60 17.88
N VAL A 564 -7.41 -28.34 17.53
CA VAL A 564 -8.41 -27.24 17.63
C VAL A 564 -8.57 -26.49 16.31
N GLU A 565 -7.51 -26.40 15.51
CA GLU A 565 -7.54 -25.73 14.22
C GLU A 565 -8.53 -26.40 13.28
N ARG A 566 -9.29 -25.60 12.53
CA ARG A 566 -10.25 -26.09 11.53
C ARG A 566 -11.30 -27.06 12.12
N ARG A 567 -11.60 -26.98 13.41
CA ARG A 567 -12.74 -27.67 14.05
C ARG A 567 -13.72 -26.63 14.56
N LEU A 568 -15.01 -26.88 14.38
CA LEU A 568 -16.02 -25.99 14.94
C LEU A 568 -15.91 -25.96 16.46
N LEU A 569 -16.02 -24.76 17.03
CA LEU A 569 -15.77 -24.53 18.44
C LEU A 569 -17.03 -24.17 19.20
N SER A 570 -17.01 -24.49 20.47
CA SER A 570 -17.79 -23.81 21.49
C SER A 570 -16.83 -23.39 22.61
N ILE A 571 -17.02 -22.20 23.14
CA ILE A 571 -16.06 -21.60 24.06
C ILE A 571 -16.74 -21.14 25.34
N VAL A 572 -15.97 -21.14 26.44
CA VAL A 572 -16.37 -20.49 27.69
C VAL A 572 -15.54 -19.24 27.88
N ARG A 573 -16.22 -18.09 27.92
CA ARG A 573 -15.60 -16.78 28.12
C ARG A 573 -15.89 -16.25 29.51
N CYS A 574 -14.84 -15.77 30.18
CA CYS A 574 -14.91 -15.14 31.50
C CYS A 574 -14.23 -13.74 31.45
N PRO A 575 -14.84 -12.73 30.80
CA PRO A 575 -14.17 -11.43 30.54
C PRO A 575 -13.82 -10.62 31.79
N LYS A 576 -14.43 -10.96 32.94
CA LYS A 576 -14.23 -10.33 34.26
C LYS A 576 -13.63 -11.30 35.29
N GLY A 577 -13.08 -12.43 34.84
CA GLY A 577 -12.55 -13.49 35.70
C GLY A 577 -13.56 -14.56 36.09
N VAL A 578 -13.07 -15.68 36.61
CA VAL A 578 -13.88 -16.89 36.93
C VAL A 578 -14.79 -16.73 38.15
N ALA A 579 -14.51 -15.74 39.01
CA ALA A 579 -15.36 -15.39 40.14
C ALA A 579 -16.64 -14.65 39.73
N GLN A 580 -16.73 -14.21 38.47
CA GLN A 580 -17.90 -13.53 37.91
C GLN A 580 -18.58 -14.37 36.83
N THR A 581 -19.67 -13.86 36.24
CA THR A 581 -20.42 -14.56 35.21
C THR A 581 -19.55 -14.88 33.99
N CYS A 582 -19.29 -16.16 33.79
CA CYS A 582 -18.81 -16.71 32.52
C CYS A 582 -20.01 -17.08 31.64
N PHE A 583 -19.83 -17.03 30.32
CA PHE A 583 -20.87 -17.43 29.38
C PHE A 583 -20.32 -18.39 28.32
N TYR A 584 -21.21 -19.28 27.88
CA TYR A 584 -20.96 -20.24 26.83
C TYR A 584 -21.34 -19.65 25.47
N LYS A 585 -20.50 -19.82 24.46
CA LYS A 585 -20.70 -19.27 23.12
C LYS A 585 -20.47 -20.34 22.06
N LYS A 586 -21.51 -20.65 21.28
CA LYS A 586 -21.49 -21.58 20.12
C LYS A 586 -21.39 -20.85 18.78
N HIS A 587 -22.09 -19.72 18.68
CA HIS A 587 -22.18 -18.94 17.46
C HIS A 587 -21.16 -17.80 17.48
N PRO A 588 -20.64 -17.37 16.31
CA PRO A 588 -19.65 -16.32 16.24
C PRO A 588 -20.15 -14.99 16.83
N GLY A 589 -19.18 -14.15 17.17
CA GLY A 589 -19.38 -12.73 17.44
C GLY A 589 -18.32 -11.98 16.63
N PRO A 590 -18.45 -10.67 16.43
CA PRO A 590 -17.80 -9.96 15.35
C PRO A 590 -16.26 -10.11 15.29
N GLY A 591 -15.76 -10.36 14.07
CA GLY A 591 -14.54 -9.78 13.49
C GLY A 591 -13.19 -10.05 14.16
N SER A 592 -13.01 -11.15 14.90
CA SER A 592 -11.72 -11.46 15.53
C SER A 592 -10.73 -12.09 14.54
N ARG A 593 -9.49 -11.60 14.52
CA ARG A 593 -8.41 -12.06 13.61
C ARG A 593 -8.16 -13.56 13.80
N GLY A 594 -8.07 -14.34 12.71
CA GLY A 594 -7.84 -15.79 12.76
C GLY A 594 -9.07 -16.64 13.14
N ILE A 595 -10.26 -16.01 13.25
CA ILE A 595 -11.55 -16.70 13.43
C ILE A 595 -12.33 -16.68 12.13
N ILE A 596 -12.76 -17.86 11.68
CA ILE A 596 -13.52 -18.05 10.44
C ILE A 596 -14.92 -18.51 10.81
N THR A 597 -15.94 -17.86 10.26
CA THR A 597 -17.35 -18.24 10.41
C THR A 597 -17.76 -19.22 9.31
N MET A 598 -18.63 -20.16 9.64
CA MET A 598 -19.12 -21.16 8.70
C MET A 598 -20.60 -21.46 8.96
N PRO A 599 -21.49 -21.36 7.95
CA PRO A 599 -22.87 -21.80 8.09
C PRO A 599 -22.93 -23.32 8.17
N VAL A 600 -23.71 -23.83 9.12
CA VAL A 600 -23.97 -25.25 9.33
C VAL A 600 -25.48 -25.48 9.26
N PHE A 601 -25.89 -26.38 8.38
CA PHE A 601 -27.29 -26.78 8.28
C PHE A 601 -27.63 -27.72 9.42
N ASN A 602 -28.73 -27.44 10.12
CA ASN A 602 -29.29 -28.37 11.09
C ASN A 602 -30.22 -29.39 10.38
N GLY A 603 -30.58 -30.46 11.10
CA GLY A 603 -31.45 -31.51 10.56
C GLY A 603 -32.89 -31.05 10.25
N THR A 604 -33.27 -29.83 10.64
CA THR A 604 -34.59 -29.22 10.39
C THR A 604 -34.60 -28.26 9.19
N GLY A 605 -33.45 -28.06 8.52
CA GLY A 605 -33.32 -27.21 7.32
C GLY A 605 -32.98 -25.75 7.60
N GLU A 606 -32.80 -25.36 8.86
CA GLU A 606 -32.34 -24.02 9.24
C GLU A 606 -30.81 -23.96 9.24
N THR A 607 -30.27 -22.78 8.94
CA THR A 607 -28.83 -22.54 8.90
C THR A 607 -28.40 -21.79 10.16
N GLU A 608 -27.46 -22.38 10.90
CA GLU A 608 -26.84 -21.75 12.07
C GLU A 608 -25.38 -21.43 11.78
N GLU A 609 -24.89 -20.28 12.25
CA GLU A 609 -23.48 -19.93 12.09
C GLU A 609 -22.63 -20.51 13.21
N TYR A 610 -21.56 -21.20 12.85
CA TYR A 610 -20.52 -21.66 13.77
C TYR A 610 -19.20 -20.98 13.43
N PHE A 611 -18.18 -21.19 14.25
CA PHE A 611 -16.84 -20.66 13.98
C PHE A 611 -15.75 -21.66 14.34
N TYR A 612 -14.58 -21.47 13.74
CA TYR A 612 -13.37 -22.21 14.05
C TYR A 612 -12.15 -21.27 14.03
N ILE A 613 -11.05 -21.72 14.65
CA ILE A 613 -9.77 -21.01 14.60
C ILE A 613 -8.93 -21.55 13.44
N ALA A 614 -8.32 -20.66 12.68
CA ALA A 614 -7.50 -21.02 11.52
C ALA A 614 -6.03 -21.27 11.89
N ASP A 615 -5.54 -20.53 12.89
CA ASP A 615 -4.13 -20.48 13.24
C ASP A 615 -3.93 -20.03 14.70
N LYS A 616 -2.65 -19.87 15.10
CA LYS A 616 -2.24 -19.33 16.39
C LYS A 616 -2.89 -17.98 16.70
N THR A 617 -2.98 -17.08 15.72
CA THR A 617 -3.56 -15.74 15.91
C THR A 617 -5.04 -15.83 16.32
N GLY A 618 -5.78 -16.80 15.78
CA GLY A 618 -7.15 -17.11 16.17
C GLY A 618 -7.25 -17.54 17.64
N LEU A 619 -6.40 -18.47 18.06
CA LEU A 619 -6.34 -18.94 19.46
C LEU A 619 -6.09 -17.78 20.43
N ILE A 620 -5.10 -16.94 20.12
CA ILE A 620 -4.73 -15.80 20.98
C ILE A 620 -5.78 -14.70 20.95
N SER A 621 -6.45 -14.49 19.82
CA SER A 621 -7.56 -13.54 19.73
C SER A 621 -8.74 -13.98 20.60
N GLU A 622 -9.02 -15.28 20.67
CA GLU A 622 -10.04 -15.81 21.59
C GLU A 622 -9.62 -15.66 23.06
N ALA A 623 -8.38 -16.00 23.42
CA ALA A 623 -7.87 -15.80 24.77
C ALA A 623 -7.94 -14.32 25.20
N GLN A 624 -7.60 -13.39 24.30
CA GLN A 624 -7.74 -11.95 24.49
C GLN A 624 -9.19 -11.52 24.72
N MET A 625 -10.17 -12.21 24.13
CA MET A 625 -11.59 -11.97 24.39
C MET A 625 -12.09 -12.60 25.70
N GLY A 626 -11.19 -13.15 26.50
CA GLY A 626 -11.46 -13.78 27.79
C GLY A 626 -11.89 -15.23 27.67
N THR A 627 -11.61 -15.90 26.54
CA THR A 627 -11.86 -17.34 26.39
C THR A 627 -10.89 -18.13 27.25
N LEU A 628 -11.45 -18.96 28.15
CA LEU A 628 -10.68 -19.86 29.00
C LEU A 628 -10.84 -21.31 28.57
N GLU A 629 -12.01 -21.72 28.08
CA GLU A 629 -12.23 -23.09 27.64
C GLU A 629 -12.50 -23.16 26.14
N PHE A 630 -11.80 -24.06 25.44
CA PHE A 630 -12.01 -24.40 24.04
C PHE A 630 -12.58 -25.80 23.93
N HIS A 631 -13.81 -25.92 23.43
CA HIS A 631 -14.48 -27.19 23.20
C HIS A 631 -14.64 -27.42 21.71
N THR A 632 -14.16 -28.56 21.21
CA THR A 632 -14.09 -28.87 19.78
C THR A 632 -15.14 -29.88 19.37
N TRP A 633 -15.66 -29.73 18.16
CA TRP A 633 -16.35 -30.82 17.47
C TRP A 633 -15.39 -31.97 17.17
N GLY A 634 -15.91 -33.20 17.13
CA GLY A 634 -15.16 -34.41 16.78
C GLY A 634 -14.83 -34.56 15.29
N SER A 635 -15.15 -33.58 14.45
CA SER A 635 -14.81 -33.52 13.02
C SER A 635 -14.13 -32.19 12.66
N ARG A 636 -13.39 -32.20 11.55
CA ARG A 636 -12.85 -30.97 10.93
C ARG A 636 -13.84 -30.39 9.93
N VAL A 637 -13.76 -29.09 9.67
CA VAL A 637 -14.69 -28.37 8.79
C VAL A 637 -14.66 -28.83 7.33
N ASP A 638 -13.53 -29.38 6.86
CA ASP A 638 -13.38 -29.96 5.53
C ASP A 638 -14.10 -31.31 5.38
N GLN A 639 -14.33 -32.02 6.47
CA GLN A 639 -15.08 -33.28 6.50
C GLN A 639 -16.10 -33.28 7.64
N LEU A 640 -16.93 -32.22 7.70
CA LEU A 640 -17.80 -31.95 8.85
C LEU A 640 -18.70 -33.12 9.25
N GLU A 641 -19.17 -33.89 8.27
CA GLU A 641 -20.11 -35.01 8.45
C GLU A 641 -19.41 -36.37 8.70
N LYS A 642 -18.07 -36.37 8.77
CA LYS A 642 -17.25 -37.56 9.02
C LYS A 642 -16.30 -37.29 10.20
N PRO A 643 -16.68 -37.67 11.43
CA PRO A 643 -15.82 -37.47 12.59
C PRO A 643 -14.53 -38.30 12.54
N ASP A 644 -13.48 -37.74 13.12
CA ASP A 644 -12.12 -38.29 13.17
C ASP A 644 -11.56 -38.36 14.61
N MET A 645 -12.32 -37.88 15.61
CA MET A 645 -11.93 -37.91 17.02
C MET A 645 -13.09 -38.38 17.90
N MET A 646 -12.95 -39.58 18.47
CA MET A 646 -13.94 -40.15 19.40
C MET A 646 -13.49 -39.89 20.83
N VAL A 647 -14.40 -39.41 21.68
CA VAL A 647 -14.10 -39.04 23.06
C VAL A 647 -15.06 -39.76 24.00
N PHE A 648 -14.50 -40.48 24.95
CA PHE A 648 -15.22 -41.01 26.11
C PHE A 648 -14.82 -40.18 27.33
N ASP A 649 -15.77 -39.42 27.87
CA ASP A 649 -15.57 -38.61 29.07
C ASP A 649 -16.10 -39.39 30.28
N LEU A 650 -15.19 -39.79 31.18
CA LEU A 650 -15.54 -40.55 32.37
C LEU A 650 -15.89 -39.59 33.49
N ASP A 651 -17.20 -39.37 33.68
CA ASP A 651 -17.75 -38.47 34.69
C ASP A 651 -18.13 -39.26 35.96
N PRO A 652 -17.31 -39.22 37.04
CA PRO A 652 -17.63 -39.87 38.29
C PRO A 652 -18.66 -39.10 39.12
N ASP A 653 -19.37 -39.82 39.99
CA ASP A 653 -20.23 -39.22 41.01
C ASP A 653 -19.41 -38.37 42.01
N GLU A 654 -20.06 -37.41 42.67
CA GLU A 654 -19.38 -36.53 43.60
C GLU A 654 -18.82 -37.28 44.81
N GLY A 655 -17.53 -37.06 45.11
CA GLY A 655 -16.84 -37.73 46.20
C GLY A 655 -16.41 -39.18 45.91
N MET A 656 -16.52 -39.64 44.65
CA MET A 656 -16.03 -40.96 44.27
C MET A 656 -14.50 -41.07 44.44
N ASP A 657 -14.06 -42.21 44.97
CA ASP A 657 -12.64 -42.56 45.09
C ASP A 657 -11.95 -42.56 43.71
N ILE A 658 -10.83 -41.83 43.62
CA ILE A 658 -10.02 -41.69 42.41
C ILE A 658 -9.57 -43.03 41.84
N GLU A 659 -9.30 -44.02 42.70
CA GLU A 659 -8.89 -45.35 42.25
C GLU A 659 -9.99 -46.07 41.46
N LYS A 660 -11.27 -45.84 41.80
CA LYS A 660 -12.39 -46.34 41.00
C LYS A 660 -12.46 -45.67 39.63
N VAL A 661 -12.16 -44.37 39.57
CA VAL A 661 -12.13 -43.61 38.31
C VAL A 661 -10.99 -44.11 37.41
N ARG A 662 -9.79 -44.29 37.97
CA ARG A 662 -8.63 -44.88 37.29
C ARG A 662 -8.90 -46.30 36.80
N GLN A 663 -9.59 -47.11 37.61
CA GLN A 663 -10.04 -48.43 37.17
C GLN A 663 -10.99 -48.32 35.97
N GLY A 664 -11.92 -47.37 35.96
CA GLY A 664 -12.77 -47.08 34.80
C GLY A 664 -11.99 -46.76 33.54
N VAL A 665 -10.96 -45.95 33.66
CA VAL A 665 -10.06 -45.60 32.54
C VAL A 665 -9.36 -46.84 31.99
N ARG A 666 -8.84 -47.73 32.86
CA ARG A 666 -8.20 -48.99 32.45
C ARG A 666 -9.18 -49.96 31.80
N ASP A 667 -10.37 -50.09 32.37
CA ASP A 667 -11.43 -50.97 31.86
C ASP A 667 -11.84 -50.54 30.44
N LEU A 668 -11.99 -49.23 30.19
CA LEU A 668 -12.26 -48.70 28.86
C LEU A 668 -11.09 -48.94 27.90
N LYS A 669 -9.85 -48.67 28.32
CA LYS A 669 -8.65 -48.95 27.52
C LYS A 669 -8.60 -50.42 27.11
N SER A 670 -8.93 -51.33 28.03
CA SER A 670 -8.96 -52.78 27.76
C SER A 670 -9.94 -53.12 26.65
N ILE A 671 -11.18 -52.61 26.72
CA ILE A 671 -12.19 -52.85 25.69
C ILE A 671 -11.75 -52.29 24.34
N LEU A 672 -11.24 -51.06 24.31
CA LEU A 672 -10.74 -50.47 23.06
C LEU A 672 -9.55 -51.24 22.48
N SER A 673 -8.67 -51.78 23.34
CA SER A 673 -7.54 -52.62 22.91
C SER A 673 -8.02 -53.97 22.37
N GLU A 674 -9.05 -54.58 22.97
CA GLU A 674 -9.70 -55.80 22.42
C GLU A 674 -10.29 -55.53 21.02
N LEU A 675 -10.76 -54.31 20.77
CA LEU A 675 -11.23 -53.85 19.45
C LEU A 675 -10.10 -53.42 18.51
N SER A 676 -8.82 -53.59 18.90
CA SER A 676 -7.64 -53.16 18.15
C SER A 676 -7.62 -51.65 17.86
N LEU A 677 -8.21 -50.84 18.75
CA LEU A 677 -8.20 -49.39 18.67
C LEU A 677 -7.14 -48.82 19.60
N VAL A 678 -6.18 -48.09 19.01
CA VAL A 678 -5.24 -47.26 19.75
C VAL A 678 -6.02 -46.10 20.37
N SER A 679 -5.80 -45.88 21.66
CA SER A 679 -6.44 -44.83 22.44
C SER A 679 -5.43 -44.04 23.25
N TYR A 680 -5.75 -42.78 23.52
CA TYR A 680 -4.92 -41.81 24.20
C TYR A 680 -5.65 -41.24 25.41
N LEU A 681 -4.90 -40.79 26.40
CA LEU A 681 -5.43 -40.37 27.70
C LEU A 681 -5.14 -38.89 27.97
N LYS A 682 -6.11 -38.16 28.50
CA LYS A 682 -5.91 -36.83 29.07
C LYS A 682 -6.70 -36.63 30.35
N THR A 683 -6.21 -35.76 31.22
CA THR A 683 -7.01 -35.24 32.33
C THR A 683 -8.15 -34.38 31.76
N SER A 684 -9.30 -34.33 32.43
CA SER A 684 -10.34 -33.34 32.10
C SER A 684 -9.99 -31.95 32.64
N GLY A 685 -9.02 -31.86 33.56
CA GLY A 685 -8.79 -30.69 34.41
C GLY A 685 -9.91 -30.48 35.43
N GLY A 686 -10.65 -31.55 35.77
CA GLY A 686 -11.90 -31.58 36.54
C GLY A 686 -12.04 -32.88 37.32
N LYS A 687 -13.24 -33.45 37.41
CA LYS A 687 -13.47 -34.66 38.21
C LYS A 687 -13.04 -35.97 37.51
N GLY A 688 -12.90 -35.96 36.18
CA GLY A 688 -12.73 -37.16 35.36
C GLY A 688 -11.54 -37.17 34.41
N TYR A 689 -11.40 -38.25 33.65
CA TYR A 689 -10.44 -38.38 32.55
C TYR A 689 -11.16 -38.56 31.22
N HIS A 690 -10.50 -38.17 30.13
CA HIS A 690 -10.99 -38.44 28.78
C HIS A 690 -10.10 -39.49 28.13
N VAL A 691 -10.72 -40.54 27.59
CA VAL A 691 -10.07 -41.48 26.67
C VAL A 691 -10.47 -41.09 25.26
N VAL A 692 -9.47 -40.85 24.41
CA VAL A 692 -9.65 -40.31 23.07
C VAL A 692 -9.09 -41.28 22.02
N VAL A 693 -9.88 -41.56 20.99
CA VAL A 693 -9.56 -42.50 19.93
C VAL A 693 -9.45 -41.73 18.60
N PRO A 694 -8.25 -41.56 18.03
CA PRO A 694 -8.09 -41.00 16.70
C PRO A 694 -8.60 -41.98 15.65
N LEU A 695 -9.33 -41.49 14.65
CA LEU A 695 -9.91 -42.29 13.58
C LEU A 695 -9.73 -41.56 12.25
N LYS A 696 -9.61 -42.31 11.15
CA LYS A 696 -9.80 -41.72 9.83
C LYS A 696 -11.27 -41.34 9.65
N PRO A 697 -11.57 -40.19 9.01
CA PRO A 697 -12.93 -39.78 8.74
C PRO A 697 -13.57 -40.65 7.65
N SER A 698 -14.09 -41.81 8.06
CA SER A 698 -14.60 -42.88 7.17
C SER A 698 -16.11 -43.08 7.24
N VAL A 699 -16.73 -42.82 8.39
CA VAL A 699 -18.16 -43.11 8.65
C VAL A 699 -18.96 -41.85 8.97
N SER A 700 -20.30 -41.94 8.89
CA SER A 700 -21.19 -40.85 9.29
C SER A 700 -21.26 -40.70 10.81
N TRP A 701 -21.75 -39.55 11.27
CA TRP A 701 -22.03 -39.30 12.69
C TRP A 701 -22.92 -40.35 13.34
N ASP A 702 -23.92 -40.89 12.63
CA ASP A 702 -24.83 -41.90 13.19
C ASP A 702 -24.10 -43.21 13.53
N THR A 703 -23.27 -43.71 12.60
CA THR A 703 -22.45 -44.91 12.84
C THR A 703 -21.42 -44.68 13.93
N PHE A 704 -20.81 -43.50 13.94
CA PHE A 704 -19.80 -43.12 14.94
C PHE A 704 -20.39 -43.05 16.35
N HIS A 705 -21.55 -42.41 16.48
CA HIS A 705 -22.32 -42.31 17.71
C HIS A 705 -22.79 -43.68 18.20
N ASP A 706 -23.31 -44.52 17.31
CA ASP A 706 -23.78 -45.87 17.64
C ASP A 706 -22.65 -46.77 18.14
N PHE A 707 -21.47 -46.68 17.53
CA PHE A 707 -20.28 -47.39 18.01
C PHE A 707 -19.89 -46.97 19.43
N ALA A 708 -19.80 -45.65 19.69
CA ALA A 708 -19.46 -45.14 21.02
C ALA A 708 -20.48 -45.59 22.08
N ARG A 709 -21.77 -45.54 21.74
CA ARG A 709 -22.86 -46.05 22.59
C ARG A 709 -22.67 -47.52 22.95
N LYS A 710 -22.39 -48.37 21.96
CA LYS A 710 -22.19 -49.82 22.16
C LYS A 710 -20.99 -50.11 23.06
N VAL A 711 -19.89 -49.36 22.94
CA VAL A 711 -18.73 -49.49 23.84
C VAL A 711 -19.14 -49.20 25.29
N ALA A 712 -19.90 -48.13 25.54
CA ALA A 712 -20.40 -47.80 26.88
C ALA A 712 -21.41 -48.84 27.41
N GLU A 713 -22.28 -49.38 26.56
CA GLU A 713 -23.21 -50.45 26.91
C GLU A 713 -22.47 -51.75 27.27
N VAL A 714 -21.40 -52.10 26.55
CA VAL A 714 -20.54 -53.25 26.89
C VAL A 714 -19.87 -53.06 28.24
N MET A 715 -19.40 -51.85 28.56
CA MET A 715 -18.87 -51.55 29.89
C MET A 715 -19.92 -51.72 30.99
N GLU A 716 -21.12 -51.19 30.80
CA GLU A 716 -22.23 -51.37 31.75
C GLU A 716 -22.66 -52.84 31.88
N GLN A 717 -22.64 -53.62 30.80
CA GLN A 717 -22.96 -55.06 30.87
C GLN A 717 -21.87 -55.87 31.59
N LYS A 718 -20.59 -55.56 31.34
CA LYS A 718 -19.45 -56.27 31.93
C LYS A 718 -19.28 -55.93 33.42
N TRP A 719 -19.56 -54.68 33.81
CA TRP A 719 -19.48 -54.21 35.19
C TRP A 719 -20.67 -53.31 35.58
N PRO A 720 -21.87 -53.89 35.74
CA PRO A 720 -23.11 -53.15 35.96
C PRO A 720 -23.13 -52.37 37.26
N ASP A 721 -22.36 -52.77 38.27
CA ASP A 721 -22.28 -52.07 39.55
C ASP A 721 -21.32 -50.87 39.51
N ARG A 722 -20.52 -50.72 38.46
CA ARG A 722 -19.49 -49.68 38.33
C ARG A 722 -19.83 -48.62 37.30
N TYR A 723 -20.43 -49.00 36.18
CA TYR A 723 -20.67 -48.11 35.04
C TYR A 723 -22.14 -47.95 34.74
N THR A 724 -22.49 -46.82 34.11
CA THR A 724 -23.78 -46.68 33.43
C THR A 724 -23.65 -45.93 32.13
N SER A 725 -24.39 -46.37 31.11
CA SER A 725 -24.57 -45.67 29.84
C SER A 725 -25.77 -44.71 29.88
N ASN A 726 -26.52 -44.69 31.00
CA ASN A 726 -27.78 -43.94 31.10
C ASN A 726 -27.55 -42.43 31.27
N VAL A 727 -28.18 -41.66 30.37
CA VAL A 727 -28.07 -40.20 30.33
C VAL A 727 -28.77 -39.53 31.54
N ARG A 728 -29.71 -40.20 32.21
CA ARG A 728 -30.45 -39.61 33.33
C ARG A 728 -29.61 -39.62 34.60
N LYS A 729 -29.34 -38.43 35.17
CA LYS A 729 -28.56 -38.25 36.41
C LYS A 729 -29.05 -39.12 37.58
N THR A 730 -30.36 -39.32 37.71
CA THR A 730 -30.96 -40.14 38.79
C THR A 730 -30.57 -41.61 38.76
N LYS A 731 -30.02 -42.11 37.64
CA LYS A 731 -29.53 -43.49 37.48
C LYS A 731 -28.00 -43.61 37.61
N ARG A 732 -27.29 -42.50 37.91
CA ARG A 732 -25.83 -42.43 37.98
C ARG A 732 -25.24 -42.56 39.39
N SER A 733 -26.08 -42.56 40.43
CA SER A 733 -25.61 -42.55 41.82
C SER A 733 -24.69 -43.75 42.11
N GLY A 734 -23.49 -43.48 42.61
CA GLY A 734 -22.48 -44.49 42.96
C GLY A 734 -21.78 -45.16 41.77
N LYS A 735 -22.05 -44.74 40.53
CA LYS A 735 -21.46 -45.31 39.30
C LYS A 735 -20.75 -44.22 38.48
N ILE A 736 -19.83 -44.63 37.61
CA ILE A 736 -19.19 -43.74 36.64
C ILE A 736 -20.07 -43.70 35.39
N PHE A 737 -20.48 -42.50 34.99
CA PHE A 737 -21.14 -42.31 33.70
C PHE A 737 -20.08 -42.20 32.61
N ILE A 738 -20.14 -43.11 31.64
CA ILE A 738 -19.29 -43.02 30.46
C ILE A 738 -20.03 -42.14 29.47
N ASP A 739 -19.65 -40.87 29.38
CA ASP A 739 -20.30 -39.91 28.49
C ASP A 739 -19.89 -40.17 27.03
N TRP A 740 -20.62 -41.08 26.41
CA TRP A 740 -20.51 -41.43 25.00
C TRP A 740 -21.25 -40.43 24.08
N ILE A 741 -22.04 -39.51 24.64
CA ILE A 741 -22.88 -38.55 23.88
C ILE A 741 -22.03 -37.44 23.25
N ARG A 742 -20.76 -37.32 23.65
CA ARG A 742 -19.77 -36.43 22.99
C ARG A 742 -19.54 -36.76 21.52
N ASN A 743 -19.99 -37.94 21.08
CA ASN A 743 -19.73 -38.50 19.76
C ASN A 743 -20.93 -38.35 18.79
N VAL A 744 -21.74 -37.31 18.96
CA VAL A 744 -22.84 -36.95 18.04
C VAL A 744 -22.54 -35.62 17.34
N ARG A 745 -23.12 -35.43 16.15
CA ARG A 745 -23.05 -34.16 15.42
C ARG A 745 -23.47 -32.99 16.31
N GLY A 746 -22.66 -31.94 16.37
CA GLY A 746 -22.94 -30.76 17.21
C GLY A 746 -22.46 -30.84 18.65
N ALA A 747 -22.09 -32.03 19.15
CA ALA A 747 -21.51 -32.15 20.47
C ALA A 747 -20.05 -31.70 20.48
N THR A 748 -19.61 -31.18 21.62
CA THR A 748 -18.25 -30.71 21.83
C THR A 748 -17.64 -31.33 23.08
N SER A 749 -16.32 -31.46 23.07
CA SER A 749 -15.52 -31.91 24.20
C SER A 749 -14.35 -30.95 24.42
N ILE A 750 -13.89 -30.81 25.67
CA ILE A 750 -12.79 -29.92 26.02
C ILE A 750 -11.51 -30.36 25.30
N ALA A 751 -10.89 -29.43 24.59
CA ALA A 751 -9.68 -29.68 23.82
C ALA A 751 -8.47 -29.99 24.71
N PRO A 752 -7.51 -30.81 24.24
CA PRO A 752 -6.17 -30.88 24.81
C PRO A 752 -5.57 -29.49 25.03
N TYR A 753 -4.87 -29.30 26.16
CA TYR A 753 -4.23 -28.06 26.58
C TYR A 753 -5.18 -26.88 26.91
N SER A 754 -6.50 -27.05 26.82
CA SER A 754 -7.43 -26.01 27.24
C SER A 754 -7.46 -25.86 28.77
N LEU A 755 -7.44 -24.61 29.25
CA LEU A 755 -7.74 -24.27 30.64
C LEU A 755 -9.20 -24.61 30.97
N ARG A 756 -9.47 -24.71 32.28
CA ARG A 756 -10.80 -24.89 32.86
C ARG A 756 -11.20 -23.64 33.64
N ALA A 757 -12.41 -23.15 33.41
CA ALA A 757 -12.94 -21.94 34.04
C ALA A 757 -13.42 -22.21 35.48
N ARG A 758 -12.51 -22.68 36.33
CA ARG A 758 -12.73 -23.00 37.74
C ARG A 758 -11.48 -22.69 38.57
N LYS A 759 -11.59 -22.80 39.90
CA LYS A 759 -10.47 -22.56 40.81
C LYS A 759 -9.22 -23.36 40.39
N GLY A 760 -8.04 -22.75 40.51
CA GLY A 760 -6.76 -23.40 40.24
C GLY A 760 -6.27 -23.34 38.78
N ALA A 761 -7.08 -22.85 37.82
CA ALA A 761 -6.70 -22.78 36.40
C ALA A 761 -6.20 -24.12 35.82
N MET A 762 -6.89 -25.21 36.20
CA MET A 762 -6.53 -26.56 35.77
C MET A 762 -6.65 -26.74 34.26
N VAL A 763 -5.83 -27.63 33.71
CA VAL A 763 -5.68 -27.87 32.28
C VAL A 763 -6.21 -29.26 31.93
N SER A 764 -6.94 -29.35 30.81
CA SER A 764 -7.24 -30.62 30.17
C SER A 764 -5.98 -31.15 29.46
N MET A 765 -5.11 -31.82 30.20
CA MET A 765 -3.73 -32.09 29.79
C MET A 765 -3.55 -33.52 29.25
N PRO A 766 -2.97 -33.69 28.03
CA PRO A 766 -2.47 -34.97 27.56
C PRO A 766 -1.47 -35.62 28.53
N ILE A 767 -1.69 -36.89 28.85
CA ILE A 767 -0.81 -37.69 29.71
C ILE A 767 -0.57 -39.06 29.07
N SER A 768 0.55 -39.68 29.41
CA SER A 768 0.82 -41.06 29.03
C SER A 768 -0.02 -42.02 29.89
N TRP A 769 -0.20 -43.25 29.42
CA TRP A 769 -0.94 -44.26 30.17
C TRP A 769 -0.26 -44.65 31.49
N ASP A 770 1.06 -44.56 31.57
CA ASP A 770 1.83 -44.90 32.77
C ASP A 770 1.71 -43.83 33.86
N GLU A 771 1.27 -42.62 33.49
CA GLU A 771 1.05 -41.50 34.41
C GLU A 771 -0.34 -41.51 35.06
N LEU A 772 -1.23 -42.43 34.65
CA LEU A 772 -2.60 -42.51 35.20
C LEU A 772 -2.60 -42.65 36.74
N ASP A 773 -1.63 -43.38 37.29
CA ASP A 773 -1.52 -43.65 38.73
C ASP A 773 -0.90 -42.51 39.54
N THR A 774 -0.22 -41.58 38.88
CA THR A 774 0.50 -40.48 39.53
C THR A 774 -0.21 -39.15 39.38
N ILE A 775 -1.01 -38.97 38.32
CA ILE A 775 -1.64 -37.69 37.98
C ILE A 775 -3.15 -37.77 38.21
N ALA A 776 -3.69 -36.91 39.08
CA ALA A 776 -5.13 -36.83 39.30
C ALA A 776 -5.87 -36.03 38.19
N PRO A 777 -7.19 -36.22 38.01
CA PRO A 777 -8.01 -35.53 37.01
C PRO A 777 -7.89 -33.99 36.94
N ASP A 778 -7.54 -33.36 38.05
CA ASP A 778 -7.41 -31.91 38.27
C ASP A 778 -6.05 -31.53 38.87
N ASP A 779 -5.00 -32.31 38.59
CA ASP A 779 -3.67 -32.08 39.19
C ASP A 779 -2.75 -31.15 38.37
N ILE A 780 -3.03 -30.96 37.08
CA ILE A 780 -2.19 -30.17 36.19
C ILE A 780 -2.79 -28.78 36.01
N ASP A 781 -2.16 -27.80 36.65
CA ASP A 781 -2.43 -26.38 36.46
C ASP A 781 -1.66 -25.78 35.27
N MET A 782 -1.86 -24.48 35.05
CA MET A 782 -1.21 -23.72 34.00
C MET A 782 0.33 -23.76 34.06
N GLU A 783 0.92 -23.73 35.27
CA GLU A 783 2.38 -23.73 35.45
C GLU A 783 2.97 -25.11 35.13
N LYS A 784 2.41 -26.17 35.71
CA LYS A 784 2.80 -27.56 35.44
C LYS A 784 2.64 -27.89 33.95
N ALA A 785 1.58 -27.42 33.31
CA ALA A 785 1.38 -27.63 31.87
C ALA A 785 2.49 -26.98 31.03
N LEU A 786 2.92 -25.76 31.37
CA LEU A 786 4.02 -25.08 30.67
C LEU A 786 5.37 -25.79 30.86
N MET A 787 5.63 -26.40 32.00
CA MET A 787 6.82 -27.23 32.18
C MET A 787 6.77 -28.47 31.26
N ARG A 788 5.61 -29.14 31.20
CA ARG A 788 5.43 -30.41 30.48
C ARG A 788 5.45 -30.29 28.96
N ILE A 789 5.11 -29.14 28.37
CA ILE A 789 5.19 -28.98 26.90
C ILE A 789 6.62 -29.05 26.35
N HIS A 790 7.63 -28.87 27.22
CA HIS A 790 9.05 -29.03 26.90
C HIS A 790 9.51 -30.49 26.95
N ASP A 791 8.73 -31.38 27.56
CA ASP A 791 9.01 -32.82 27.59
C ASP A 791 8.51 -33.54 26.33
N ASN A 792 8.67 -34.86 26.30
CA ASN A 792 8.13 -35.72 25.25
C ASN A 792 6.60 -35.64 25.23
N ASP A 793 6.03 -35.49 24.03
CA ASP A 793 4.58 -35.51 23.86
C ASP A 793 4.02 -36.92 24.13
N PRO A 794 3.11 -37.11 25.09
CA PRO A 794 2.42 -38.38 25.23
C PRO A 794 1.50 -38.68 24.04
N TRP A 795 1.17 -37.67 23.23
CA TRP A 795 0.27 -37.77 22.08
C TRP A 795 0.96 -37.50 20.73
N LYS A 796 2.30 -37.57 20.64
CA LYS A 796 3.07 -37.28 19.40
C LYS A 796 2.56 -38.04 18.16
N ASP A 797 2.09 -39.27 18.35
CA ASP A 797 1.66 -40.15 17.26
C ASP A 797 0.15 -40.13 17.03
N PHE A 798 -0.60 -39.27 17.74
CA PHE A 798 -2.07 -39.24 17.71
C PHE A 798 -2.63 -39.13 16.29
N PHE A 799 -2.08 -38.23 15.47
CA PHE A 799 -2.52 -38.03 14.09
C PHE A 799 -1.85 -38.97 13.06
N ASN A 800 -0.87 -39.77 13.49
CA ASN A 800 -0.20 -40.77 12.66
C ASN A 800 -0.91 -42.13 12.69
N VAL A 801 -1.94 -42.29 13.53
CA VAL A 801 -2.70 -43.53 13.63
C VAL A 801 -3.65 -43.69 12.44
N GLU A 802 -3.44 -44.75 11.65
CA GLU A 802 -4.20 -45.06 10.43
C GLU A 802 -5.39 -46.01 10.69
N GLN A 803 -6.09 -45.88 11.82
CA GLN A 803 -7.23 -46.74 12.18
C GLN A 803 -8.57 -46.13 11.71
N MET A 804 -9.53 -46.98 11.32
CA MET A 804 -10.84 -46.56 10.81
C MET A 804 -11.96 -47.42 11.38
N LEU A 805 -13.14 -46.83 11.58
CA LEU A 805 -14.35 -47.61 11.83
C LEU A 805 -14.79 -48.23 10.50
N LYS A 806 -15.14 -49.52 10.57
CA LYS A 806 -15.64 -50.31 9.44
C LYS A 806 -17.15 -50.22 9.34
#